data_AF-A0A8S1S518-F1
#
_entry.id   AF-A0A8S1S518-F1
#
_cell.length_a   1.000
_cell.length_b   1.000
_cell.length_c   1.000
_cell.angle_alpha   90.00
_cell.angle_beta   90.00
_cell.angle_gamma   90.00
#
_symmetry.space_group_name_H-M   'P 1'
#
loop_
_entity.id
_entity.type
_entity.pdbx_description
1 polymer ?
#
loop_
_entity_poly.entity_id
_entity_poly.type
_entity_poly.pdbx_seq_one_letter_code
_entity_poly.pdbx_strand_id
1 'polypeptide(L)'
;MGYLNDQGVTYDYFESLAFQQMLKEKGIVQFLSLLKIFGKFQLHEHQFEHLSDPNVKQVQTKMQLFWGDEFEGHVIKLYDDQKLALLNPNTSGLFQSLGEEQQKVLPFVILPEFGAWMIELTPNKPYQCMCFNFDQVLINMRKRIQTLQSYLPQGNQYLLIPVYPMMGVGRFTTTVESDLTASMIEKIRSQTSYIEGTPTLQQDEKQFQNEKLIQPATPYKELPVEPICNYFSQSIYFDDRIINPHPRYSTLAQNIRLRRGSKVEIKIPLYIDQNTKIEQSEYEPNPGYITMDHMGFGMGNCALQTTYLSIDIDHARLLYDQLAVLAPLFAALTAGSPIYKGKISNWDTKWDCLEMSVDCRSENERNSQNPNYIPKSRYSSISYFISNDKMNLEEYNDLNFPTNEEIMKFAKQKANEMEIPLDDKLLRHLGILFLRDNMVMFKDKIHIDDNTAHFEAIQSSNWNSVRFKPPPSYNSKIGWRVEFRTMEIQLTAEENAAWSIMILMIVRLFFTNYIPVNFYMPLSLVDENMRRSKEKGAILNQKFYFRTNFQEYGSATIEELTLQEIFFGKQDGSFIGIIGLIYQNRNVINKQSCAEKEENIYQKNKKLQDEVIEFVRNKVNGNTKTLASWMRDFVTSHPNYNQDSIITHEINFDLIKTLTAIKDRQKEDPHFPLIFSM
;
A
#
# COMPACT_ATOMS: atom_id res chain seq x y z
N MET A 1 7.31 8.35 9.72
CA MET A 1 6.63 9.03 8.61
C MET A 1 7.52 10.17 8.16
N GLY A 2 8.30 9.96 7.09
CA GLY A 2 9.17 11.02 6.58
C GLY A 2 8.36 12.28 6.28
N TYR A 3 8.92 13.45 6.54
CA TYR A 3 8.42 14.79 6.22
C TYR A 3 6.94 15.14 6.43
N LEU A 4 6.05 14.29 6.94
CA LEU A 4 4.61 14.61 7.10
C LEU A 4 4.36 15.63 8.22
N ASN A 5 5.32 15.78 9.12
CA ASN A 5 5.33 16.83 10.14
C ASN A 5 6.21 18.02 9.73
N ASP A 6 6.92 17.92 8.60
CA ASP A 6 7.87 18.96 8.17
C ASP A 6 7.14 20.01 7.34
N GLN A 7 7.27 21.25 7.78
CA GLN A 7 6.78 22.43 7.07
C GLN A 7 7.94 23.13 6.38
N GLY A 8 7.68 23.85 5.29
CA GLY A 8 8.67 24.68 4.65
C GLY A 8 8.61 24.63 3.13
N VAL A 9 9.67 25.18 2.52
CA VAL A 9 9.82 25.24 1.07
C VAL A 9 10.52 23.97 0.59
N THR A 10 10.04 23.36 -0.49
CA THR A 10 10.71 22.23 -1.16
C THR A 10 11.44 22.67 -2.43
N TYR A 11 12.47 21.90 -2.82
CA TYR A 11 13.11 22.02 -4.13
C TYR A 11 12.31 21.32 -5.21
N ASP A 12 12.33 21.91 -6.42
CA ASP A 12 12.00 21.15 -7.62
C ASP A 12 13.09 20.12 -7.94
N TYR A 13 12.82 19.21 -8.88
CA TYR A 13 13.75 18.14 -9.20
C TYR A 13 15.11 18.65 -9.69
N PHE A 14 15.15 19.69 -10.54
CA PHE A 14 16.40 20.16 -11.14
C PHE A 14 17.28 20.88 -10.12
N GLU A 15 16.70 21.70 -9.26
CA GLU A 15 17.42 22.31 -8.13
C GLU A 15 17.93 21.23 -7.15
N SER A 16 17.17 20.15 -6.98
CA SER A 16 17.55 19.06 -6.07
C SER A 16 18.79 18.29 -6.54
N LEU A 17 19.11 18.29 -7.84
CA LEU A 17 20.19 17.50 -8.43
C LEU A 17 21.55 17.78 -7.77
N ALA A 18 21.82 19.03 -7.42
CA ALA A 18 23.08 19.45 -6.78
C ALA A 18 23.34 18.77 -5.43
N PHE A 19 22.30 18.21 -4.81
CA PHE A 19 22.35 17.64 -3.47
C PHE A 19 22.16 16.12 -3.44
N GLN A 20 21.73 15.50 -4.54
CA GLN A 20 21.32 14.09 -4.57
C GLN A 20 22.41 13.15 -4.03
N GLN A 21 23.64 13.27 -4.54
CA GLN A 21 24.75 12.41 -4.11
C GLN A 21 25.07 12.58 -2.63
N MET A 22 25.23 13.83 -2.17
CA MET A 22 25.53 14.13 -0.78
C MET A 22 24.43 13.66 0.17
N LEU A 23 23.15 13.77 -0.22
CA LEU A 23 22.04 13.24 0.58
C LEU A 23 21.99 11.72 0.62
N LYS A 24 22.34 11.04 -0.47
CA LYS A 24 22.48 9.58 -0.49
C LYS A 24 23.58 9.14 0.49
N GLU A 25 24.75 9.77 0.45
CA GLU A 25 25.86 9.52 1.37
C GLU A 25 25.48 9.79 2.83
N LYS A 26 24.85 10.94 3.14
CA LYS A 26 24.33 11.23 4.48
C LYS A 26 23.31 10.17 4.92
N GLY A 27 22.38 9.78 4.05
CA GLY A 27 21.40 8.73 4.33
C GLY A 27 22.05 7.39 4.69
N ILE A 28 23.14 7.01 4.01
CA ILE A 28 23.92 5.82 4.37
C ILE A 28 24.55 5.95 5.74
N VAL A 29 25.19 7.09 6.06
CA VAL A 29 25.77 7.33 7.39
C VAL A 29 24.68 7.27 8.48
N GLN A 30 23.48 7.79 8.21
CA GLN A 30 22.35 7.73 9.13
C GLN A 30 21.87 6.30 9.36
N PHE A 31 21.78 5.48 8.30
CA PHE A 31 21.44 4.07 8.41
C PHE A 31 22.50 3.27 9.18
N LEU A 32 23.78 3.49 8.88
CA LEU A 32 24.88 2.85 9.60
C LEU A 32 24.85 3.24 11.09
N SER A 33 24.53 4.50 11.42
CA SER A 33 24.35 4.93 12.80
C SER A 33 23.21 4.18 13.49
N LEU A 34 22.07 3.96 12.82
CA LEU A 34 21.01 3.08 13.32
C LEU A 34 21.51 1.66 13.54
N LEU A 35 22.26 1.09 12.60
CA LEU A 35 22.82 -0.25 12.71
C LEU A 35 23.83 -0.36 13.86
N LYS A 36 24.61 0.70 14.14
CA LYS A 36 25.52 0.75 15.29
C LYS A 36 24.78 0.73 16.62
N ILE A 37 23.71 1.52 16.72
CA ILE A 37 22.92 1.65 17.95
C ILE A 37 22.04 0.41 18.18
N PHE A 38 21.40 -0.08 17.12
CA PHE A 38 20.36 -1.12 17.19
C PHE A 38 20.77 -2.46 16.58
N GLY A 39 21.99 -2.63 16.08
CA GLY A 39 22.47 -3.90 15.54
C GLY A 39 22.60 -4.97 16.63
N LYS A 40 22.81 -4.56 17.88
CA LYS A 40 22.76 -5.44 19.07
C LYS A 40 21.43 -5.34 19.81
N PHE A 41 20.45 -4.62 19.26
CA PHE A 41 19.14 -4.50 19.90
C PHE A 41 18.43 -5.86 19.83
N GLN A 42 18.10 -6.37 21.00
CA GLN A 42 17.25 -7.54 21.19
C GLN A 42 16.15 -7.15 22.18
N LEU A 43 14.92 -7.61 21.93
CA LEU A 43 13.81 -7.48 22.89
C LEU A 43 14.08 -8.35 24.14
N HIS A 44 14.87 -7.82 25.08
CA HIS A 44 15.28 -8.37 26.39
C HIS A 44 16.23 -9.60 26.36
N GLU A 45 16.93 -9.85 27.48
CA GLU A 45 18.00 -10.86 27.69
C GLU A 45 17.57 -12.28 27.29
N HIS A 46 17.65 -12.61 26.02
CA HIS A 46 17.73 -13.99 25.56
C HIS A 46 18.78 -14.08 24.47
N GLN A 47 19.87 -14.76 24.79
CA GLN A 47 20.80 -15.25 23.78
C GLN A 47 20.01 -16.16 22.86
N PHE A 48 19.78 -15.72 21.62
CA PHE A 48 19.51 -16.61 20.51
C PHE A 48 20.80 -17.41 20.25
N GLU A 49 21.04 -18.45 21.05
CA GLU A 49 21.88 -19.54 20.57
C GLU A 49 21.07 -20.26 19.49
N HIS A 50 21.63 -20.39 18.29
CA HIS A 50 21.00 -21.01 17.13
C HIS A 50 20.15 -22.25 17.51
N LEU A 51 18.83 -22.14 17.37
CA LEU A 51 17.85 -23.16 17.77
C LEU A 51 17.77 -24.36 16.81
N SER A 52 18.86 -24.64 16.09
CA SER A 52 19.06 -25.90 15.39
C SER A 52 19.65 -27.00 16.28
N ASP A 53 19.96 -26.70 17.54
CA ASP A 53 20.41 -27.70 18.52
C ASP A 53 19.22 -28.23 19.35
N PRO A 54 18.88 -29.53 19.25
CA PRO A 54 17.81 -30.15 20.03
C PRO A 54 18.07 -30.15 21.56
N ASN A 55 19.22 -29.68 22.04
CA ASN A 55 19.58 -29.62 23.46
C ASN A 55 19.31 -28.26 24.16
N VAL A 56 18.80 -27.25 23.47
CA VAL A 56 18.56 -25.92 24.06
C VAL A 56 17.34 -25.95 25.00
N LYS A 57 17.54 -25.57 26.26
CA LYS A 57 16.51 -25.54 27.30
C LYS A 57 15.47 -24.45 27.05
N GLN A 58 14.21 -24.79 27.35
CA GLN A 58 13.02 -23.96 27.23
C GLN A 58 13.19 -22.57 27.84
N VAL A 59 12.99 -21.53 27.03
CA VAL A 59 12.95 -20.13 27.46
C VAL A 59 11.51 -19.73 27.74
N GLN A 60 11.25 -19.22 28.95
CA GLN A 60 9.96 -18.66 29.36
C GLN A 60 9.81 -17.25 28.76
N THR A 61 9.18 -17.13 27.59
CA THR A 61 9.12 -15.86 26.86
C THR A 61 8.11 -14.87 27.46
N LYS A 62 8.60 -13.82 28.14
CA LYS A 62 7.87 -12.55 28.30
C LYS A 62 8.07 -11.63 27.08
N MET A 63 7.88 -12.17 25.87
CA MET A 63 8.08 -11.40 24.62
C MET A 63 6.92 -10.41 24.39
N GLN A 64 7.16 -9.12 24.66
CA GLN A 64 6.25 -8.05 24.28
C GLN A 64 6.49 -7.66 22.81
N LEU A 65 6.08 -8.52 21.90
CA LEU A 65 6.03 -8.22 20.48
C LEU A 65 4.79 -7.38 20.17
N PHE A 66 4.93 -6.42 19.26
CA PHE A 66 3.89 -5.45 18.92
C PHE A 66 3.62 -5.40 17.42
N TRP A 67 2.38 -5.11 17.03
CA TRP A 67 2.02 -4.85 15.65
C TRP A 67 0.87 -3.85 15.55
N GLY A 68 0.63 -3.30 14.37
CA GLY A 68 -0.48 -2.41 14.11
C GLY A 68 -0.98 -2.53 12.68
N ASP A 69 -2.23 -2.13 12.46
CA ASP A 69 -2.82 -1.96 11.15
C ASP A 69 -2.89 -0.46 10.79
N GLU A 70 -2.80 -0.17 9.50
CA GLU A 70 -3.03 1.15 8.92
C GLU A 70 -4.03 0.95 7.78
N PHE A 71 -5.15 1.69 7.81
CA PHE A 71 -6.13 1.61 6.73
C PHE A 71 -6.59 2.97 6.25
N GLU A 72 -6.75 3.05 4.94
CA GLU A 72 -7.12 4.26 4.21
C GLU A 72 -8.58 4.20 3.77
N GLY A 73 -9.23 5.35 3.65
CA GLY A 73 -10.58 5.46 3.12
C GLY A 73 -10.84 6.79 2.42
N HIS A 74 -11.91 6.81 1.62
CA HIS A 74 -12.36 7.98 0.88
C HIS A 74 -13.45 8.72 1.66
N VAL A 75 -13.37 10.05 1.72
CA VAL A 75 -14.51 10.90 2.11
C VAL A 75 -15.32 11.22 0.85
N ILE A 76 -16.56 10.73 0.81
CA ILE A 76 -17.46 10.86 -0.34
C ILE A 76 -18.74 11.57 0.07
N LYS A 77 -19.15 12.60 -0.66
CA LYS A 77 -20.43 13.28 -0.48
C LYS A 77 -21.49 12.73 -1.41
N LEU A 78 -22.64 12.35 -0.84
CA LEU A 78 -23.82 11.91 -1.57
C LEU A 78 -24.80 13.07 -1.79
N TYR A 79 -25.29 13.20 -3.01
CA TYR A 79 -26.35 14.13 -3.40
C TYR A 79 -27.51 13.32 -3.97
N ASP A 80 -28.44 12.91 -3.10
CA ASP A 80 -29.55 12.02 -3.47
C ASP A 80 -30.41 12.60 -4.61
N ASP A 81 -30.77 13.88 -4.53
CA ASP A 81 -31.62 14.53 -5.54
C ASP A 81 -30.98 14.57 -6.94
N GLN A 82 -29.66 14.62 -6.99
CA GLN A 82 -28.89 14.71 -8.23
C GLN A 82 -28.36 13.35 -8.70
N LYS A 83 -28.50 12.31 -7.87
CA LYS A 83 -27.85 11.01 -8.02
C LYS A 83 -26.35 11.13 -8.28
N LEU A 84 -25.66 11.93 -7.45
CA LEU A 84 -24.21 12.10 -7.52
C LEU A 84 -23.55 11.61 -6.24
N ALA A 85 -22.51 10.79 -6.39
CA ALA A 85 -21.53 10.52 -5.36
C ALA A 85 -20.22 11.19 -5.79
N LEU A 86 -19.63 12.06 -4.96
CA LEU A 86 -18.46 12.86 -5.31
C LEU A 86 -17.40 12.77 -4.21
N LEU A 87 -16.12 12.68 -4.55
CA LEU A 87 -15.04 12.81 -3.57
C LEU A 87 -15.08 14.21 -2.92
N ASN A 88 -14.90 14.28 -1.61
CA ASN A 88 -14.81 15.55 -0.90
C ASN A 88 -13.35 15.86 -0.52
N PRO A 89 -12.66 16.75 -1.26
CA PRO A 89 -11.28 17.12 -0.98
C PRO A 89 -11.11 18.05 0.24
N ASN A 90 -12.20 18.48 0.90
CA ASN A 90 -12.12 19.38 2.05
C ASN A 90 -11.98 18.63 3.39
N THR A 91 -11.08 17.62 3.44
CA THR A 91 -10.79 16.93 4.72
C THR A 91 -9.91 17.79 5.63
N SER A 92 -9.15 18.75 5.10
CA SER A 92 -8.38 19.72 5.91
C SER A 92 -9.25 20.48 6.92
N GLY A 93 -10.47 20.88 6.53
CA GLY A 93 -11.45 21.49 7.43
C GLY A 93 -11.89 20.57 8.57
N LEU A 94 -11.94 19.24 8.35
CA LEU A 94 -12.20 18.25 9.40
C LEU A 94 -11.11 18.31 10.47
N PHE A 95 -9.84 18.26 10.06
CA PHE A 95 -8.70 18.33 10.99
C PHE A 95 -8.67 19.62 11.80
N GLN A 96 -8.97 20.75 11.16
CA GLN A 96 -9.10 22.04 11.83
C GLN A 96 -10.26 22.05 12.82
N SER A 97 -11.42 21.49 12.45
CA SER A 97 -12.60 21.45 13.32
C SER A 97 -12.44 20.55 14.54
N LEU A 98 -11.72 19.43 14.40
CA LEU A 98 -11.34 18.57 15.53
C LEU A 98 -10.44 19.32 16.50
N GLY A 99 -9.48 20.10 15.99
CA GLY A 99 -8.49 20.79 16.82
C GLY A 99 -7.44 19.85 17.41
N GLU A 100 -6.24 20.37 17.67
CA GLU A 100 -5.08 19.56 18.09
C GLU A 100 -5.29 18.85 19.44
N GLU A 101 -5.95 19.51 20.40
CA GLU A 101 -6.20 18.92 21.72
C GLU A 101 -7.18 17.75 21.66
N GLN A 102 -8.22 17.84 20.83
CA GLN A 102 -9.16 16.74 20.66
C GLN A 102 -8.51 15.55 19.96
N GLN A 103 -7.64 15.80 18.97
CA GLN A 103 -6.91 14.74 18.28
C GLN A 103 -6.00 13.96 19.24
N LYS A 104 -5.36 14.64 20.22
CA LYS A 104 -4.49 13.99 21.22
C LYS A 104 -5.25 13.03 22.15
N VAL A 105 -6.54 13.24 22.37
CA VAL A 105 -7.36 12.36 23.24
C VAL A 105 -8.07 11.24 22.48
N LEU A 106 -8.00 11.23 21.14
CA LEU A 106 -8.56 10.14 20.36
C LEU A 106 -7.81 8.82 20.64
N PRO A 107 -8.53 7.68 20.68
CA PRO A 107 -7.90 6.37 20.87
C PRO A 107 -7.19 5.85 19.60
N PHE A 108 -6.98 6.71 18.60
CA PHE A 108 -6.40 6.41 17.30
C PHE A 108 -5.76 7.66 16.71
N VAL A 109 -4.94 7.48 15.68
CA VAL A 109 -4.31 8.57 14.92
C VAL A 109 -5.04 8.72 13.59
N ILE A 110 -5.23 9.97 13.18
CA ILE A 110 -5.76 10.34 11.87
C ILE A 110 -4.62 10.98 11.09
N LEU A 111 -4.37 10.50 9.88
CA LEU A 111 -3.28 10.97 9.04
C LEU A 111 -3.80 11.43 7.68
N PRO A 112 -3.23 12.51 7.13
CA PRO A 112 -3.47 12.89 5.75
C PRO A 112 -2.82 11.89 4.79
N GLU A 113 -3.42 11.71 3.62
CA GLU A 113 -2.82 10.98 2.50
C GLU A 113 -2.76 11.84 1.23
N PHE A 114 -2.19 11.31 0.13
CA PHE A 114 -1.95 12.06 -1.11
C PHE A 114 -3.18 12.83 -1.62
N GLY A 115 -4.32 12.16 -1.70
CA GLY A 115 -5.58 12.81 -2.09
C GLY A 115 -6.13 13.63 -0.93
N ALA A 116 -6.53 14.88 -1.19
CA ALA A 116 -7.14 15.72 -0.15
C ALA A 116 -8.49 15.18 0.37
N TRP A 117 -9.05 14.16 -0.28
CA TRP A 117 -10.25 13.42 0.15
C TRP A 117 -9.95 12.16 0.98
N MET A 118 -8.67 11.78 1.09
CA MET A 118 -8.25 10.55 1.76
C MET A 118 -7.97 10.80 3.23
N ILE A 119 -8.31 9.81 4.04
CA ILE A 119 -7.94 9.76 5.46
C ILE A 119 -7.35 8.38 5.73
N GLU A 120 -6.20 8.34 6.40
CA GLU A 120 -5.62 7.12 6.96
C GLU A 120 -5.88 7.08 8.47
N LEU A 121 -6.21 5.90 8.98
CA LEU A 121 -6.46 5.67 10.41
C LEU A 121 -5.56 4.54 10.95
N THR A 122 -4.92 4.79 12.09
CA THR A 122 -4.06 3.81 12.77
C THR A 122 -4.40 3.74 14.27
N PRO A 123 -4.18 2.61 14.96
CA PRO A 123 -4.39 2.56 16.40
C PRO A 123 -3.35 3.43 17.13
N ASN A 124 -3.75 4.13 18.20
CA ASN A 124 -2.80 4.99 18.93
C ASN A 124 -1.74 4.21 19.73
N LYS A 125 -2.01 2.94 19.99
CA LYS A 125 -1.12 1.99 20.64
C LYS A 125 -1.10 0.72 19.80
N PRO A 126 0.08 0.15 19.53
CA PRO A 126 0.14 -1.11 18.82
C PRO A 126 -0.49 -2.23 19.66
N TYR A 127 -1.04 -3.23 18.97
CA TYR A 127 -1.53 -4.45 19.58
C TYR A 127 -0.36 -5.37 19.95
N GLN A 128 -0.56 -6.26 20.92
CA GLN A 128 0.44 -7.27 21.25
C GLN A 128 0.35 -8.45 20.27
N CYS A 129 1.47 -8.80 19.62
CA CYS A 129 1.53 -9.87 18.61
C CYS A 129 1.22 -11.23 19.20
N MET A 130 1.61 -11.51 20.45
CA MET A 130 1.45 -12.85 21.06
C MET A 130 0.19 -12.97 21.93
N CYS A 131 -0.48 -11.86 22.22
CA CYS A 131 -1.65 -11.89 23.08
C CYS A 131 -2.93 -12.27 22.33
N PHE A 132 -3.88 -12.72 23.13
CA PHE A 132 -5.15 -13.32 22.75
C PHE A 132 -6.27 -12.27 22.79
N ASN A 133 -6.15 -11.21 22.00
CA ASN A 133 -7.14 -10.12 21.96
C ASN A 133 -7.53 -9.79 20.50
N PHE A 134 -7.80 -10.80 19.66
CA PHE A 134 -8.18 -10.56 18.26
C PHE A 134 -9.46 -9.72 18.11
N ASP A 135 -10.37 -9.84 19.07
CA ASP A 135 -11.57 -9.01 19.17
C ASP A 135 -11.24 -7.51 19.26
N GLN A 136 -10.14 -7.14 19.91
CA GLN A 136 -9.71 -5.75 20.02
C GLN A 136 -9.34 -5.14 18.68
N VAL A 137 -8.89 -5.92 17.70
CA VAL A 137 -8.60 -5.41 16.34
C VAL A 137 -9.89 -4.88 15.71
N LEU A 138 -10.94 -5.70 15.68
CA LEU A 138 -12.23 -5.30 15.12
C LEU A 138 -12.90 -4.18 15.92
N ILE A 139 -12.88 -4.26 17.26
CA ILE A 139 -13.43 -3.20 18.13
C ILE A 139 -12.72 -1.88 17.85
N ASN A 140 -11.39 -1.90 17.71
CA ASN A 140 -10.60 -0.70 17.43
C ASN A 140 -10.90 -0.13 16.03
N MET A 141 -10.96 -0.98 14.99
CA MET A 141 -11.31 -0.54 13.62
C MET A 141 -12.73 0.06 13.57
N ARG A 142 -13.74 -0.62 14.14
CA ARG A 142 -15.12 -0.09 14.21
C ARG A 142 -15.16 1.25 14.93
N LYS A 143 -14.48 1.36 16.08
CA LYS A 143 -14.44 2.60 16.85
C LYS A 143 -13.80 3.74 16.05
N ARG A 144 -12.70 3.47 15.34
CA ARG A 144 -12.04 4.42 14.43
C ARG A 144 -13.01 4.96 13.37
N ILE A 145 -13.65 4.04 12.64
CA ILE A 145 -14.57 4.38 11.55
C ILE A 145 -15.78 5.16 12.06
N GLN A 146 -16.45 4.67 13.12
CA GLN A 146 -17.63 5.31 13.69
C GLN A 146 -17.32 6.70 14.27
N THR A 147 -16.19 6.81 14.96
CA THR A 147 -15.76 8.10 15.52
C THR A 147 -15.47 9.09 14.41
N LEU A 148 -14.68 8.71 13.39
CA LEU A 148 -14.40 9.59 12.25
C LEU A 148 -15.69 10.01 11.55
N GLN A 149 -16.58 9.05 11.26
CA GLN A 149 -17.86 9.31 10.61
C GLN A 149 -18.74 10.31 11.38
N SER A 150 -18.66 10.32 12.73
CA SER A 150 -19.42 11.28 13.55
C SER A 150 -18.93 12.73 13.46
N TYR A 151 -17.68 12.94 13.03
CA TYR A 151 -17.12 14.29 12.81
C TYR A 151 -17.31 14.78 11.37
N LEU A 152 -17.65 13.89 10.44
CA LEU A 152 -17.86 14.29 9.05
C LEU A 152 -19.16 15.11 8.90
N PRO A 153 -19.16 16.17 8.06
CA PRO A 153 -20.38 16.94 7.81
C PRO A 153 -21.48 16.06 7.20
N GLN A 154 -22.75 16.41 7.45
CA GLN A 154 -23.90 15.67 6.95
C GLN A 154 -23.81 15.39 5.43
N GLY A 155 -24.16 14.16 5.04
CA GLY A 155 -24.09 13.69 3.66
C GLY A 155 -22.71 13.20 3.21
N ASN A 156 -21.66 13.37 4.03
CA ASN A 156 -20.35 12.77 3.79
C ASN A 156 -20.24 11.39 4.42
N GLN A 157 -19.63 10.48 3.70
CA GLN A 157 -19.41 9.09 4.08
C GLN A 157 -17.93 8.79 4.05
N TYR A 158 -17.42 8.17 5.10
CA TYR A 158 -16.10 7.55 5.10
C TYR A 158 -16.23 6.12 4.57
N LEU A 159 -15.84 5.93 3.31
CA LEU A 159 -16.02 4.67 2.58
C LEU A 159 -14.67 3.96 2.37
N LEU A 160 -14.65 2.68 2.71
CA LEU A 160 -13.50 1.80 2.58
C LEU A 160 -13.58 1.02 1.27
N ILE A 161 -13.15 1.65 0.17
CA ILE A 161 -12.97 0.96 -1.11
C ILE A 161 -11.58 1.27 -1.66
N PRO A 162 -10.93 0.36 -2.38
CA PRO A 162 -9.58 0.59 -2.87
C PRO A 162 -9.49 1.72 -3.88
N VAL A 163 -10.42 1.78 -4.83
CA VAL A 163 -10.42 2.73 -5.95
C VAL A 163 -11.78 3.40 -6.04
N TYR A 164 -11.79 4.73 -6.11
CA TYR A 164 -13.01 5.46 -6.39
C TYR A 164 -13.38 5.35 -7.89
N PRO A 165 -14.56 4.81 -8.26
CA PRO A 165 -14.87 4.40 -9.63
C PRO A 165 -14.77 5.50 -10.69
N MET A 166 -15.25 6.71 -10.37
CA MET A 166 -15.37 7.83 -11.31
C MET A 166 -14.19 8.82 -11.24
N MET A 167 -13.07 8.43 -10.63
CA MET A 167 -11.90 9.31 -10.48
C MET A 167 -11.45 9.83 -11.86
N GLY A 168 -11.31 11.15 -12.03
CA GLY A 168 -10.91 11.76 -13.30
C GLY A 168 -11.98 11.79 -14.40
N VAL A 169 -13.27 11.55 -14.08
CA VAL A 169 -14.38 11.59 -15.05
C VAL A 169 -15.42 12.64 -14.67
N GLY A 170 -15.69 13.57 -15.58
CA GLY A 170 -16.71 14.59 -15.40
C GLY A 170 -16.54 15.35 -14.10
N ARG A 171 -17.66 15.62 -13.40
CA ARG A 171 -17.61 16.14 -12.03
C ARG A 171 -17.49 14.97 -11.07
N PHE A 172 -16.27 14.66 -10.63
CA PHE A 172 -16.01 13.57 -9.69
C PHE A 172 -15.68 14.01 -8.27
N THR A 173 -15.53 15.32 -8.04
CA THR A 173 -15.30 15.93 -6.74
C THR A 173 -16.36 16.99 -6.41
N THR A 174 -16.55 17.28 -5.12
CA THR A 174 -17.27 18.50 -4.72
C THR A 174 -16.50 19.74 -5.16
N THR A 175 -17.18 20.89 -5.24
CA THR A 175 -16.49 22.17 -5.51
C THR A 175 -15.38 22.38 -4.50
N VAL A 176 -14.18 22.66 -5.01
CA VAL A 176 -13.12 23.25 -4.19
C VAL A 176 -13.54 24.70 -3.96
N GLU A 177 -13.83 25.11 -2.73
CA GLU A 177 -14.29 26.47 -2.45
C GLU A 177 -13.27 27.50 -2.97
N SER A 178 -13.71 28.39 -3.86
CA SER A 178 -12.91 29.38 -4.58
C SER A 178 -12.09 30.30 -3.67
N ASP A 179 -12.58 30.60 -2.46
CA ASP A 179 -11.93 31.54 -1.53
C ASP A 179 -10.61 30.99 -0.95
N LEU A 180 -10.41 29.67 -1.00
CA LEU A 180 -9.14 29.04 -0.65
C LEU A 180 -8.16 28.98 -1.83
N THR A 181 -8.61 29.04 -3.08
CA THR A 181 -7.80 28.59 -4.22
C THR A 181 -6.67 29.54 -4.63
N ALA A 182 -6.91 30.85 -4.73
CA ALA A 182 -5.84 31.81 -5.05
C ALA A 182 -4.80 31.87 -3.92
N SER A 183 -5.25 31.92 -2.66
CA SER A 183 -4.33 31.99 -1.51
C SER A 183 -3.62 30.67 -1.22
N MET A 184 -4.24 29.51 -1.46
CA MET A 184 -3.63 28.20 -1.31
C MET A 184 -2.65 27.91 -2.44
N ILE A 185 -2.95 28.31 -3.69
CA ILE A 185 -2.00 28.22 -4.80
C ILE A 185 -0.84 29.19 -4.58
N GLU A 186 -1.08 30.45 -4.18
CA GLU A 186 0.01 31.36 -3.79
C GLU A 186 0.80 30.82 -2.61
N LYS A 187 0.15 30.21 -1.62
CA LYS A 187 0.82 29.59 -0.46
C LYS A 187 1.67 28.40 -0.89
N ILE A 188 1.16 27.47 -1.71
CA ILE A 188 1.93 26.32 -2.22
C ILE A 188 3.05 26.83 -3.16
N ARG A 189 2.79 27.81 -4.01
CA ARG A 189 3.82 28.46 -4.86
C ARG A 189 4.87 29.19 -4.03
N SER A 190 4.52 29.83 -2.93
CA SER A 190 5.49 30.43 -2.01
C SER A 190 6.32 29.37 -1.26
N GLN A 191 5.79 28.14 -1.18
CA GLN A 191 6.39 26.98 -0.54
C GLN A 191 7.07 26.02 -1.53
N THR A 192 7.14 26.36 -2.82
CA THR A 192 7.83 25.55 -3.84
C THR A 192 8.64 26.50 -4.71
N SER A 193 9.94 26.25 -4.94
CA SER A 193 10.69 27.13 -5.84
C SER A 193 10.16 27.04 -7.25
N TYR A 194 9.96 28.19 -7.89
CA TYR A 194 9.71 28.30 -9.32
C TYR A 194 10.92 28.92 -10.02
N ILE A 195 11.23 28.43 -11.22
CA ILE A 195 12.10 29.12 -12.17
C ILE A 195 11.21 29.81 -13.21
N GLU A 196 11.29 31.14 -13.28
CA GLU A 196 10.89 31.89 -14.47
C GLU A 196 11.77 31.42 -15.65
N GLY A 197 11.19 30.70 -16.61
CA GLY A 197 11.93 30.22 -17.79
C GLY A 197 11.55 28.81 -18.30
N THR A 198 10.73 28.06 -17.57
CA THR A 198 9.99 26.91 -18.16
C THR A 198 9.09 27.46 -19.25
N PRO A 199 8.96 26.85 -20.46
CA PRO A 199 8.24 27.45 -21.57
C PRO A 199 6.85 27.88 -21.12
N THR A 200 6.67 29.17 -20.94
CA THR A 200 5.35 29.75 -20.74
C THR A 200 4.56 29.46 -21.99
N LEU A 201 3.37 28.90 -21.83
CA LEU A 201 2.29 28.82 -22.82
C LEU A 201 1.82 30.21 -23.30
N GLN A 202 2.73 31.18 -23.44
CA GLN A 202 2.43 32.54 -23.91
C GLN A 202 2.27 32.62 -25.42
N GLN A 203 2.46 31.52 -26.17
CA GLN A 203 2.14 31.50 -27.61
C GLN A 203 0.71 31.03 -27.93
N ASP A 204 -0.02 30.41 -27.00
CA ASP A 204 -1.36 29.86 -27.31
C ASP A 204 -2.54 30.52 -26.58
N GLU A 205 -2.31 31.51 -25.69
CA GLU A 205 -3.43 32.25 -25.06
C GLU A 205 -4.29 33.03 -26.07
N LYS A 206 -3.75 33.33 -27.27
CA LYS A 206 -4.52 33.99 -28.34
C LYS A 206 -5.16 33.03 -29.33
N GLN A 207 -4.92 31.72 -29.25
CA GLN A 207 -5.54 30.74 -30.13
C GLN A 207 -6.71 30.00 -29.47
N PHE A 208 -6.80 29.99 -28.14
CA PHE A 208 -7.91 29.39 -27.38
C PHE A 208 -9.21 30.21 -27.33
N GLN A 209 -9.28 31.38 -27.97
CA GLN A 209 -10.50 32.20 -28.01
C GLN A 209 -11.39 31.97 -29.24
N ASN A 210 -11.03 31.13 -30.22
CA ASN A 210 -11.82 31.01 -31.45
C ASN A 210 -12.00 29.61 -32.04
N GLU A 211 -11.65 28.54 -31.33
CA GLU A 211 -12.03 27.20 -31.78
C GLU A 211 -13.30 26.76 -31.05
N LYS A 212 -14.36 26.55 -31.83
CA LYS A 212 -15.59 25.91 -31.38
C LYS A 212 -15.23 24.58 -30.72
N LEU A 213 -15.22 24.58 -29.39
CA LEU A 213 -15.17 23.38 -28.56
C LEU A 213 -16.21 22.39 -29.10
N ILE A 214 -15.73 21.30 -29.69
CA ILE A 214 -16.58 20.16 -30.04
C ILE A 214 -17.08 19.60 -28.71
N GLN A 215 -18.40 19.66 -28.55
CA GLN A 215 -19.09 19.30 -27.31
C GLN A 215 -18.86 17.82 -26.99
N PRO A 216 -18.46 17.46 -25.75
CA PRO A 216 -18.67 16.12 -25.25
C PRO A 216 -20.18 15.85 -25.23
N ALA A 217 -20.59 14.63 -25.63
CA ALA A 217 -21.99 14.23 -25.71
C ALA A 217 -22.73 14.55 -24.39
N THR A 218 -23.66 15.51 -24.47
CA THR A 218 -24.41 16.24 -23.42
C THR A 218 -25.37 15.40 -22.54
N PRO A 219 -25.96 15.95 -21.43
CA PRO A 219 -25.59 17.14 -20.63
C PRO A 219 -25.69 16.93 -19.09
N TYR A 220 -24.88 17.63 -18.29
CA TYR A 220 -25.36 18.14 -16.99
C TYR A 220 -25.10 19.64 -16.93
N LYS A 221 -26.15 20.39 -16.57
CA LYS A 221 -26.19 21.85 -16.52
C LYS A 221 -24.98 22.43 -15.78
N GLU A 222 -24.37 23.39 -16.45
CA GLU A 222 -23.18 24.15 -16.08
C GLU A 222 -23.30 24.77 -14.68
N LEU A 223 -22.42 24.35 -13.78
CA LEU A 223 -21.87 25.24 -12.77
C LEU A 223 -20.60 25.86 -13.37
N PRO A 224 -20.29 27.13 -13.12
CA PRO A 224 -19.10 27.77 -13.68
C PRO A 224 -17.84 27.00 -13.25
N VAL A 225 -17.15 26.40 -14.23
CA VAL A 225 -15.90 25.67 -14.01
C VAL A 225 -14.78 26.70 -14.05
N GLU A 226 -14.19 27.02 -12.90
CA GLU A 226 -12.92 27.74 -12.87
C GLU A 226 -11.86 26.97 -13.69
N PRO A 227 -10.91 27.65 -14.36
CA PRO A 227 -9.86 26.97 -15.11
C PRO A 227 -9.14 25.93 -14.24
N ILE A 228 -8.96 24.72 -14.76
CA ILE A 228 -8.24 23.66 -14.07
C ILE A 228 -6.80 24.12 -13.83
N CYS A 229 -6.32 24.02 -12.58
CA CYS A 229 -4.96 24.43 -12.22
C CYS A 229 -4.06 23.19 -12.09
N ASN A 230 -3.39 22.80 -13.18
CA ASN A 230 -2.52 21.61 -13.22
C ASN A 230 -1.04 21.96 -13.36
N TYR A 231 -0.56 22.82 -12.48
CA TYR A 231 0.82 23.29 -12.50
C TYR A 231 1.85 22.18 -12.17
N PHE A 232 1.57 21.36 -11.16
CA PHE A 232 2.42 20.28 -10.69
C PHE A 232 2.30 19.05 -11.60
N SER A 233 1.07 18.64 -11.93
CA SER A 233 0.86 17.38 -12.64
C SER A 233 0.72 17.48 -14.16
N GLN A 234 0.23 18.60 -14.67
CA GLN A 234 -0.14 18.79 -16.10
C GLN A 234 -1.15 17.74 -16.62
N SER A 235 -1.91 17.11 -15.72
CA SER A 235 -2.94 16.13 -16.10
C SER A 235 -4.05 16.80 -16.92
N ILE A 236 -4.75 16.01 -17.73
CA ILE A 236 -6.00 16.45 -18.39
C ILE A 236 -7.27 15.95 -17.68
N TYR A 237 -7.12 15.12 -16.65
CA TYR A 237 -8.24 14.50 -15.90
C TYR A 237 -8.36 14.98 -14.47
N PHE A 238 -7.26 15.44 -13.88
CA PHE A 238 -7.17 15.85 -12.47
C PHE A 238 -7.09 17.35 -12.33
N ASP A 239 -7.36 17.84 -11.13
CA ASP A 239 -7.08 19.21 -10.71
C ASP A 239 -6.03 19.16 -9.58
N ASP A 240 -4.92 19.89 -9.66
CA ASP A 240 -3.91 19.80 -8.58
C ASP A 240 -4.45 20.32 -7.24
N ARG A 241 -5.54 21.10 -7.23
CA ARG A 241 -6.18 21.57 -6.00
C ARG A 241 -6.77 20.46 -5.14
N ILE A 242 -6.97 19.26 -5.70
CA ILE A 242 -7.43 18.09 -4.94
C ILE A 242 -6.27 17.22 -4.42
N ILE A 243 -5.01 17.61 -4.70
CA ILE A 243 -3.85 17.09 -3.99
C ILE A 243 -3.87 17.67 -2.57
N ASN A 244 -3.47 16.86 -1.60
CA ASN A 244 -3.37 17.32 -0.22
C ASN A 244 -2.45 18.57 -0.10
N PRO A 245 -2.86 19.60 0.67
CA PRO A 245 -2.11 20.86 0.79
C PRO A 245 -0.67 20.72 1.29
N HIS A 246 -0.32 19.62 1.95
CA HIS A 246 1.01 19.45 2.49
C HIS A 246 2.04 19.43 1.34
N PRO A 247 3.09 20.28 1.36
CA PRO A 247 3.97 20.52 0.20
C PRO A 247 4.67 19.26 -0.31
N ARG A 248 4.89 18.26 0.56
CA ARG A 248 5.38 16.93 0.19
C ARG A 248 4.65 16.32 -1.02
N TYR A 249 3.32 16.41 -1.08
CA TYR A 249 2.54 15.65 -2.07
C TYR A 249 2.57 16.29 -3.46
N SER A 250 2.39 17.61 -3.55
CA SER A 250 2.52 18.35 -4.82
C SER A 250 3.95 18.29 -5.35
N THR A 251 4.95 18.44 -4.48
CA THR A 251 6.38 18.29 -4.83
C THR A 251 6.66 16.91 -5.39
N LEU A 252 6.13 15.85 -4.77
CA LEU A 252 6.34 14.48 -5.23
C LEU A 252 5.74 14.27 -6.63
N ALA A 253 4.50 14.73 -6.87
CA ALA A 253 3.87 14.64 -8.18
C ALA A 253 4.65 15.41 -9.25
N GLN A 254 5.09 16.63 -8.94
CA GLN A 254 5.90 17.45 -9.83
C GLN A 254 7.26 16.80 -10.14
N ASN A 255 8.00 16.40 -9.11
CA ASN A 255 9.37 15.91 -9.27
C ASN A 255 9.41 14.54 -9.97
N ILE A 256 8.40 13.68 -9.77
CA ILE A 256 8.26 12.45 -10.56
C ILE A 256 8.12 12.76 -12.04
N ARG A 257 7.24 13.71 -12.42
CA ARG A 257 7.04 14.12 -13.81
C ARG A 257 8.30 14.75 -14.40
N LEU A 258 8.94 15.67 -13.66
CA LEU A 258 10.17 16.34 -14.10
C LEU A 258 11.31 15.34 -14.30
N ARG A 259 11.53 14.42 -13.36
CA ARG A 259 12.55 13.35 -13.49
C ARG A 259 12.25 12.42 -14.66
N ARG A 260 10.98 12.02 -14.82
CA ARG A 260 10.54 11.14 -15.90
C ARG A 260 10.73 11.78 -17.27
N GLY A 261 10.68 13.11 -17.35
CA GLY A 261 10.67 13.88 -18.60
C GLY A 261 9.32 13.89 -19.31
N SER A 262 8.30 13.26 -18.72
CA SER A 262 6.93 13.18 -19.22
C SER A 262 5.96 12.89 -18.07
N LYS A 263 4.66 13.00 -18.32
CA LYS A 263 3.65 12.52 -17.36
C LYS A 263 3.82 11.03 -17.12
N VAL A 264 3.37 10.58 -15.95
CA VAL A 264 3.18 9.14 -15.74
C VAL A 264 2.17 8.62 -16.75
N GLU A 265 2.37 7.39 -17.22
CA GLU A 265 1.46 6.74 -18.15
C GLU A 265 0.95 5.48 -17.47
N ILE A 266 -0.34 5.47 -17.12
CA ILE A 266 -1.00 4.34 -16.49
C ILE A 266 -1.94 3.72 -17.52
N LYS A 267 -1.76 2.43 -17.78
CA LYS A 267 -2.55 1.66 -18.75
C LYS A 267 -3.13 0.43 -18.09
N ILE A 268 -4.43 0.46 -17.83
CA ILE A 268 -5.17 -0.67 -17.26
C ILE A 268 -5.99 -1.34 -18.37
N PRO A 269 -5.93 -2.66 -18.58
CA PRO A 269 -6.73 -3.33 -19.61
C PRO A 269 -8.22 -3.06 -19.41
N LEU A 270 -8.88 -2.62 -20.48
CA LEU A 270 -10.32 -2.41 -20.51
C LEU A 270 -11.05 -3.76 -20.52
N TYR A 271 -12.12 -3.90 -19.73
CA TYR A 271 -13.03 -5.03 -19.90
C TYR A 271 -13.76 -4.88 -21.24
N ILE A 272 -13.78 -5.92 -22.06
CA ILE A 272 -14.44 -5.90 -23.37
C ILE A 272 -15.76 -6.67 -23.26
N ASP A 273 -16.84 -5.92 -23.16
CA ASP A 273 -18.23 -6.39 -23.17
C ASP A 273 -18.86 -6.21 -24.57
N GLN A 274 -20.10 -6.66 -24.77
CA GLN A 274 -20.75 -6.81 -26.08
C GLN A 274 -20.74 -5.53 -26.93
N ASN A 275 -20.98 -4.37 -26.32
CA ASN A 275 -21.04 -3.07 -26.97
C ASN A 275 -19.80 -2.20 -26.70
N THR A 276 -18.73 -2.78 -26.15
CA THR A 276 -17.52 -2.01 -25.79
C THR A 276 -16.81 -1.55 -27.06
N LYS A 277 -16.61 -0.24 -27.18
CA LYS A 277 -15.89 0.35 -28.32
C LYS A 277 -14.39 0.42 -28.03
N ILE A 278 -13.60 -0.13 -28.94
CA ILE A 278 -12.14 -0.08 -28.90
C ILE A 278 -11.70 0.97 -29.92
N GLU A 279 -11.73 2.23 -29.51
CA GLU A 279 -11.42 3.38 -30.37
C GLU A 279 -10.28 4.20 -29.76
N GLN A 280 -9.44 4.77 -30.62
CA GLN A 280 -8.42 5.73 -30.21
C GLN A 280 -9.05 7.12 -30.10
N SER A 281 -8.78 7.82 -28.99
CA SER A 281 -9.18 9.22 -28.82
C SER A 281 -8.10 10.01 -28.09
N GLU A 282 -8.25 11.33 -28.00
CA GLU A 282 -7.36 12.18 -27.20
C GLU A 282 -7.30 11.73 -25.72
N TYR A 283 -8.44 11.30 -25.17
CA TYR A 283 -8.55 10.84 -23.79
C TYR A 283 -8.25 9.34 -23.61
N GLU A 284 -8.11 8.60 -24.69
CA GLU A 284 -7.74 7.17 -24.70
C GLU A 284 -6.83 6.89 -25.90
N PRO A 285 -5.56 7.33 -25.83
CA PRO A 285 -4.63 7.17 -26.94
C PRO A 285 -4.21 5.71 -27.18
N ASN A 286 -4.48 4.83 -26.22
CA ASN A 286 -4.14 3.40 -26.26
C ASN A 286 -5.42 2.54 -26.35
N PRO A 287 -5.88 2.15 -27.56
CA PRO A 287 -7.06 1.30 -27.71
C PRO A 287 -7.00 0.02 -26.89
N GLY A 288 -8.09 -0.32 -26.21
CA GLY A 288 -8.18 -1.51 -25.34
C GLY A 288 -7.64 -1.29 -23.92
N TYR A 289 -7.19 -0.08 -23.60
CA TYR A 289 -6.74 0.30 -22.26
C TYR A 289 -7.52 1.51 -21.74
N ILE A 290 -7.69 1.55 -20.42
CA ILE A 290 -8.07 2.73 -19.65
C ILE A 290 -6.77 3.51 -19.38
N THR A 291 -6.63 4.67 -20.00
CA THR A 291 -5.44 5.52 -19.93
C THR A 291 -5.61 6.60 -18.87
N MET A 292 -4.64 6.73 -17.99
CA MET A 292 -4.61 7.68 -16.87
C MET A 292 -3.22 8.31 -16.79
N ASP A 293 -3.12 9.59 -16.40
CA ASP A 293 -1.89 10.39 -16.55
C ASP A 293 -1.46 11.16 -15.28
N HIS A 294 -2.04 10.81 -14.13
CA HIS A 294 -1.88 11.53 -12.88
C HIS A 294 -1.51 10.59 -11.73
N MET A 295 -0.60 11.03 -10.84
CA MET A 295 -0.18 10.26 -9.65
C MET A 295 -1.36 9.87 -8.74
N GLY A 296 -2.36 10.73 -8.67
CA GLY A 296 -3.59 10.51 -7.91
C GLY A 296 -4.45 9.33 -8.37
N PHE A 297 -4.31 8.84 -9.60
CA PHE A 297 -5.00 7.61 -10.01
C PHE A 297 -4.45 6.35 -9.31
N GLY A 298 -3.20 6.40 -8.81
CA GLY A 298 -2.62 5.34 -8.00
C GLY A 298 -2.55 5.73 -6.53
N MET A 299 -1.80 6.78 -6.18
CA MET A 299 -1.64 7.22 -4.78
C MET A 299 -2.91 7.82 -4.16
N GLY A 300 -3.94 8.08 -4.97
CA GLY A 300 -5.29 8.43 -4.49
C GLY A 300 -6.15 7.23 -4.09
N ASN A 301 -5.60 6.01 -4.12
CA ASN A 301 -6.29 4.75 -3.82
C ASN A 301 -5.99 4.25 -2.40
N CYS A 302 -6.93 3.55 -1.78
CA CYS A 302 -6.87 3.16 -0.36
C CYS A 302 -6.40 1.72 -0.12
N ALA A 303 -5.51 1.47 0.83
CA ALA A 303 -4.96 0.15 1.18
C ALA A 303 -5.25 -0.27 2.63
N LEU A 304 -5.03 -1.57 2.90
CA LEU A 304 -4.84 -2.10 4.24
C LEU A 304 -3.37 -2.52 4.39
N GLN A 305 -2.69 -2.01 5.41
CA GLN A 305 -1.28 -2.28 5.65
C GLN A 305 -1.10 -2.76 7.10
N THR A 306 -0.14 -3.66 7.34
CA THR A 306 0.17 -4.14 8.69
C THR A 306 1.66 -4.09 8.97
N THR A 307 2.04 -3.59 10.14
CA THR A 307 3.44 -3.46 10.56
C THR A 307 3.70 -4.27 11.83
N TYR A 308 4.76 -5.08 11.82
CA TYR A 308 5.14 -5.98 12.92
C TYR A 308 6.50 -5.59 13.47
N LEU A 309 6.62 -5.49 14.79
CA LEU A 309 7.89 -5.40 15.51
C LEU A 309 8.55 -6.77 15.51
N SER A 310 9.83 -6.80 15.14
CA SER A 310 10.66 -8.01 15.11
C SER A 310 11.53 -8.12 16.35
N ILE A 311 12.03 -9.33 16.60
CA ILE A 311 12.88 -9.65 17.77
C ILE A 311 14.19 -8.85 17.74
N ASP A 312 14.84 -8.88 16.58
CA ASP A 312 16.08 -8.21 16.23
C ASP A 312 16.12 -7.98 14.70
N ILE A 313 17.26 -7.56 14.18
CA ILE A 313 17.46 -7.33 12.75
C ILE A 313 17.38 -8.62 11.92
N ASP A 314 17.92 -9.74 12.40
CA ASP A 314 17.96 -10.98 11.64
C ASP A 314 16.55 -11.59 11.51
N HIS A 315 15.78 -11.56 12.58
CA HIS A 315 14.37 -11.92 12.54
C HIS A 315 13.56 -10.96 11.64
N ALA A 316 13.87 -9.66 11.64
CA ALA A 316 13.21 -8.71 10.73
C ALA A 316 13.51 -9.01 9.26
N ARG A 317 14.75 -9.38 8.94
CA ARG A 317 15.16 -9.76 7.58
C ARG A 317 14.50 -11.06 7.14
N LEU A 318 14.48 -12.07 8.02
CA LEU A 318 13.74 -13.31 7.78
C LEU A 318 12.26 -13.02 7.50
N LEU A 319 11.60 -12.27 8.38
CA LEU A 319 10.18 -11.97 8.22
C LEU A 319 9.90 -11.16 6.94
N TYR A 320 10.76 -10.20 6.59
CA TYR A 320 10.66 -9.46 5.32
C TYR A 320 10.67 -10.40 4.11
N ASP A 321 11.61 -11.35 4.09
CA ASP A 321 11.74 -12.30 2.99
C ASP A 321 10.54 -13.25 2.89
N GLN A 322 10.12 -13.82 4.02
CA GLN A 322 9.00 -14.76 4.05
C GLN A 322 7.67 -14.11 3.65
N LEU A 323 7.45 -12.88 4.11
CA LEU A 323 6.24 -12.14 3.76
C LEU A 323 6.22 -11.73 2.29
N ALA A 324 7.38 -11.52 1.65
CA ALA A 324 7.41 -11.15 0.24
C ALA A 324 6.83 -12.24 -0.68
N VAL A 325 6.96 -13.51 -0.31
CA VAL A 325 6.36 -14.64 -1.05
C VAL A 325 4.84 -14.63 -0.95
N LEU A 326 4.29 -14.17 0.18
CA LEU A 326 2.84 -14.11 0.44
C LEU A 326 2.17 -12.89 -0.19
N ALA A 327 2.93 -11.83 -0.43
CA ALA A 327 2.46 -10.56 -0.98
C ALA A 327 1.51 -10.71 -2.21
N PRO A 328 1.87 -11.45 -3.28
CA PRO A 328 0.97 -11.64 -4.42
C PRO A 328 -0.31 -12.41 -4.09
N LEU A 329 -0.23 -13.36 -3.15
CA LEU A 329 -1.40 -14.16 -2.77
C LEU A 329 -2.43 -13.28 -2.08
N PHE A 330 -2.00 -12.42 -1.15
CA PHE A 330 -2.88 -11.49 -0.48
C PHE A 330 -3.43 -10.39 -1.40
N ALA A 331 -2.68 -9.96 -2.41
CA ALA A 331 -3.23 -9.07 -3.45
C ALA A 331 -4.43 -9.71 -4.16
N ALA A 332 -4.32 -10.99 -4.54
CA ALA A 332 -5.43 -11.74 -5.16
C ALA A 332 -6.59 -12.01 -4.20
N LEU A 333 -6.30 -12.37 -2.95
CA LEU A 333 -7.33 -12.65 -1.91
C LEU A 333 -8.18 -11.42 -1.58
N THR A 334 -7.57 -10.24 -1.61
CA THR A 334 -8.19 -8.98 -1.18
C THR A 334 -8.69 -8.12 -2.35
N ALA A 335 -8.67 -8.65 -3.57
CA ALA A 335 -9.03 -7.92 -4.78
C ALA A 335 -10.35 -7.13 -4.68
N GLY A 336 -10.28 -5.83 -4.93
CA GLY A 336 -11.34 -4.84 -4.73
C GLY A 336 -11.32 -3.68 -5.72
N SER A 337 -10.55 -3.79 -6.81
CA SER A 337 -10.28 -2.69 -7.75
C SER A 337 -10.66 -3.01 -9.20
N PRO A 338 -11.95 -3.22 -9.52
CA PRO A 338 -12.41 -3.64 -10.86
C PRO A 338 -12.78 -2.47 -11.78
N ILE A 339 -12.68 -1.23 -11.31
CA ILE A 339 -13.19 -0.04 -12.00
C ILE A 339 -12.18 1.10 -11.86
N TYR A 340 -11.87 1.74 -12.98
CA TYR A 340 -10.99 2.90 -13.06
C TYR A 340 -11.56 3.90 -14.05
N LYS A 341 -11.52 5.20 -13.72
CA LYS A 341 -11.88 6.29 -14.64
C LYS A 341 -13.21 6.03 -15.37
N GLY A 342 -14.24 5.66 -14.61
CA GLY A 342 -15.59 5.40 -15.10
C GLY A 342 -15.70 4.20 -16.05
N LYS A 343 -14.73 3.28 -16.03
CA LYS A 343 -14.69 2.11 -16.91
C LYS A 343 -14.37 0.84 -16.12
N ILE A 344 -14.99 -0.25 -16.53
CA ILE A 344 -14.71 -1.57 -15.98
C ILE A 344 -13.33 -2.05 -16.49
N SER A 345 -12.41 -2.40 -15.60
CA SER A 345 -11.10 -2.98 -15.96
C SER A 345 -11.17 -4.50 -16.09
N ASN A 346 -10.31 -5.10 -16.91
CA ASN A 346 -10.11 -6.55 -16.95
C ASN A 346 -9.10 -7.05 -15.89
N TRP A 347 -8.70 -6.17 -14.97
CA TRP A 347 -7.98 -6.50 -13.74
C TRP A 347 -8.86 -6.23 -12.52
N ASP A 348 -8.55 -6.90 -11.41
CA ASP A 348 -9.26 -6.80 -10.14
C ASP A 348 -8.45 -6.15 -9.01
N THR A 349 -7.16 -5.83 -9.23
CA THR A 349 -6.28 -5.20 -8.22
C THR A 349 -5.67 -3.88 -8.68
N LYS A 350 -5.26 -3.03 -7.74
CA LYS A 350 -4.68 -1.69 -7.92
C LYS A 350 -3.17 -1.63 -7.95
N TRP A 351 -2.47 -2.75 -7.68
CA TRP A 351 -1.03 -2.75 -7.49
C TRP A 351 -0.27 -2.15 -8.70
N ASP A 352 -0.61 -2.58 -9.91
CA ASP A 352 0.01 -2.06 -11.14
C ASP A 352 -0.37 -0.60 -11.42
N CYS A 353 -1.56 -0.17 -11.03
CA CYS A 353 -1.96 1.24 -11.10
C CYS A 353 -1.07 2.11 -10.20
N LEU A 354 -0.84 1.67 -8.95
CA LEU A 354 0.09 2.31 -8.02
C LEU A 354 1.52 2.35 -8.59
N GLU A 355 2.02 1.21 -9.08
CA GLU A 355 3.35 1.09 -9.70
C GLU A 355 3.55 2.12 -10.82
N MET A 356 2.61 2.22 -11.75
CA MET A 356 2.68 3.15 -12.89
C MET A 356 2.49 4.61 -12.46
N SER A 357 1.69 4.88 -11.42
CA SER A 357 1.36 6.24 -10.98
C SER A 357 2.52 7.04 -10.39
N VAL A 358 3.59 6.35 -9.98
CA VAL A 358 4.81 6.96 -9.42
C VAL A 358 6.08 6.48 -10.10
N ASP A 359 5.96 5.93 -11.30
CA ASP A 359 7.11 5.50 -12.09
C ASP A 359 7.89 6.70 -12.61
N CYS A 360 8.90 7.12 -11.86
CA CYS A 360 9.76 8.24 -12.20
C CYS A 360 10.89 7.91 -13.18
N ARG A 361 10.98 6.66 -13.68
CA ARG A 361 12.05 6.25 -14.60
C ARG A 361 12.08 7.16 -15.83
N SER A 362 13.25 7.45 -16.37
CA SER A 362 13.40 8.05 -17.70
C SER A 362 13.08 7.01 -18.79
N GLU A 363 13.04 7.44 -20.05
CA GLU A 363 12.91 6.53 -21.18
C GLU A 363 14.05 5.50 -21.23
N ASN A 364 15.29 5.94 -20.99
CA ASN A 364 16.47 5.08 -20.94
C ASN A 364 16.36 4.05 -19.81
N GLU A 365 15.90 4.45 -18.62
CA GLU A 365 15.73 3.52 -17.49
C GLU A 365 14.59 2.51 -17.71
N ARG A 366 13.64 2.76 -18.63
CA ARG A 366 12.58 1.81 -19.01
C ARG A 366 12.97 0.87 -20.14
N ASN A 367 13.99 1.20 -20.92
CA ASN A 367 14.40 0.41 -22.07
C ASN A 367 15.34 -0.73 -21.66
N SER A 368 14.88 -1.98 -21.80
CA SER A 368 15.64 -3.18 -21.42
C SER A 368 16.97 -3.38 -22.16
N GLN A 369 17.17 -2.67 -23.28
CA GLN A 369 18.42 -2.70 -24.06
C GLN A 369 19.40 -1.58 -23.65
N ASN A 370 19.00 -0.66 -22.77
CA ASN A 370 19.85 0.44 -22.34
C ASN A 370 20.71 0.03 -21.13
N PRO A 371 21.99 0.46 -21.05
CA PRO A 371 22.84 0.18 -19.88
C PRO A 371 22.28 0.71 -18.55
N ASN A 372 21.44 1.74 -18.58
CA ASN A 372 20.80 2.32 -17.40
C ASN A 372 19.44 1.70 -17.08
N TYR A 373 19.09 0.55 -17.68
CA TYR A 373 17.80 -0.10 -17.47
C TYR A 373 17.56 -0.41 -15.98
N ILE A 374 16.40 -0.02 -15.48
CA ILE A 374 15.91 -0.40 -14.16
C ILE A 374 14.58 -1.15 -14.34
N PRO A 375 14.52 -2.47 -14.03
CA PRO A 375 13.38 -3.31 -14.41
C PRO A 375 12.03 -2.87 -13.85
N LYS A 376 12.02 -2.37 -12.62
CA LYS A 376 10.80 -2.05 -11.87
C LYS A 376 10.67 -0.56 -11.60
N SER A 377 9.44 -0.09 -11.42
CA SER A 377 9.20 1.22 -10.80
C SER A 377 9.76 1.23 -9.37
N ARG A 378 9.86 2.42 -8.77
CA ARG A 378 10.18 2.55 -7.34
C ARG A 378 9.05 2.09 -6.42
N TYR A 379 7.84 1.99 -6.97
CA TYR A 379 6.73 1.27 -6.37
C TYR A 379 6.59 -0.05 -7.12
N SER A 380 6.95 -1.18 -6.50
CA SER A 380 6.84 -2.52 -7.12
C SER A 380 7.10 -3.63 -6.11
N SER A 381 7.00 -4.90 -6.48
CA SER A 381 7.42 -6.01 -5.59
C SER A 381 8.89 -5.89 -5.19
N ILE A 382 9.29 -6.55 -4.09
CA ILE A 382 10.70 -6.57 -3.69
C ILE A 382 11.59 -7.11 -4.82
N SER A 383 12.87 -6.75 -4.80
CA SER A 383 13.83 -7.15 -5.85
C SER A 383 14.96 -8.03 -5.34
N TYR A 384 15.03 -8.25 -4.03
CA TYR A 384 16.10 -9.02 -3.40
C TYR A 384 15.67 -9.48 -1.98
N PHE A 385 15.89 -10.75 -1.68
CA PHE A 385 15.80 -11.32 -0.34
C PHE A 385 17.04 -10.97 0.47
N ILE A 386 16.84 -10.46 1.68
CA ILE A 386 17.87 -9.80 2.47
C ILE A 386 18.32 -10.60 3.69
N SER A 387 17.71 -11.72 4.06
CA SER A 387 18.09 -12.50 5.24
C SER A 387 19.35 -13.33 5.04
N ASN A 388 20.19 -13.41 6.08
CA ASN A 388 21.32 -14.33 6.16
C ASN A 388 20.93 -15.75 6.62
N ASP A 389 19.63 -16.03 6.79
CA ASP A 389 19.16 -17.35 7.18
C ASP A 389 19.59 -18.41 6.14
N LYS A 390 19.99 -19.60 6.62
CA LYS A 390 20.43 -20.73 5.78
C LYS A 390 19.37 -21.22 4.79
N MET A 391 18.10 -20.91 5.03
CA MET A 391 17.00 -21.21 4.11
C MET A 391 16.99 -20.29 2.88
N ASN A 392 17.64 -19.13 2.94
CA ASN A 392 17.77 -18.20 1.81
C ASN A 392 18.91 -18.67 0.88
N LEU A 393 18.64 -19.68 0.05
CA LEU A 393 19.59 -20.15 -0.95
C LEU A 393 19.84 -19.10 -2.02
N GLU A 394 21.08 -19.05 -2.54
CA GLU A 394 21.48 -18.04 -3.52
C GLU A 394 20.64 -18.08 -4.81
N GLU A 395 20.19 -19.27 -5.20
CA GLU A 395 19.32 -19.51 -6.36
C GLU A 395 17.94 -18.84 -6.25
N TYR A 396 17.53 -18.37 -5.07
CA TYR A 396 16.25 -17.67 -4.89
C TYR A 396 16.33 -16.18 -5.23
N ASN A 397 17.52 -15.59 -5.20
CA ASN A 397 17.77 -14.24 -5.66
C ASN A 397 18.14 -14.21 -7.15
N ASP A 398 17.25 -14.76 -7.98
CA ASP A 398 17.46 -14.97 -9.42
C ASP A 398 17.17 -13.76 -10.31
N LEU A 399 16.72 -12.64 -9.70
CA LEU A 399 16.56 -11.38 -10.42
C LEU A 399 17.92 -10.66 -10.57
N ASN A 400 18.35 -10.44 -11.81
CA ASN A 400 19.48 -9.58 -12.10
C ASN A 400 19.09 -8.09 -11.98
N PHE A 401 18.86 -7.63 -10.75
CA PHE A 401 18.49 -6.25 -10.47
C PHE A 401 19.74 -5.36 -10.32
N PRO A 402 19.79 -4.17 -10.97
CA PRO A 402 20.93 -3.27 -10.87
C PRO A 402 21.11 -2.76 -9.43
N THR A 403 22.30 -2.24 -9.13
CA THR A 403 22.60 -1.60 -7.84
C THR A 403 23.40 -0.33 -8.04
N ASN A 404 23.35 0.59 -7.06
CA ASN A 404 24.22 1.76 -7.02
C ASN A 404 25.60 1.37 -6.44
N GLU A 405 26.52 1.00 -7.33
CA GLU A 405 27.88 0.55 -6.97
C GLU A 405 28.70 1.62 -6.22
N GLU A 406 28.54 2.90 -6.57
CA GLU A 406 29.23 4.01 -5.89
C GLU A 406 28.78 4.11 -4.43
N ILE A 407 27.47 4.06 -4.20
CA ILE A 407 26.90 4.09 -2.86
C ILE A 407 27.25 2.82 -2.07
N MET A 408 27.29 1.65 -2.70
CA MET A 408 27.76 0.43 -2.03
C MET A 408 29.23 0.54 -1.60
N LYS A 409 30.10 1.07 -2.47
CA LYS A 409 31.51 1.31 -2.12
C LYS A 409 31.63 2.28 -0.95
N PHE A 410 30.89 3.39 -0.99
CA PHE A 410 30.84 4.37 0.10
C PHE A 410 30.34 3.74 1.41
N ALA A 411 29.24 2.99 1.36
CA ALA A 411 28.66 2.31 2.51
C ALA A 411 29.64 1.33 3.16
N LYS A 412 30.34 0.51 2.35
CA LYS A 412 31.35 -0.42 2.84
C LYS A 412 32.53 0.31 3.49
N GLN A 413 33.02 1.38 2.87
CA GLN A 413 34.08 2.20 3.45
C GLN A 413 33.65 2.81 4.79
N LYS A 414 32.47 3.44 4.83
CA LYS A 414 31.96 4.08 6.05
C LYS A 414 31.64 3.09 7.16
N ALA A 415 31.11 1.92 6.82
CA ALA A 415 30.89 0.85 7.79
C ALA A 415 32.22 0.42 8.46
N ASN A 416 33.29 0.27 7.68
CA ASN A 416 34.63 -0.04 8.22
C ASN A 416 35.16 1.10 9.11
N GLU A 417 35.06 2.36 8.66
CA GLU A 417 35.49 3.54 9.45
C GLU A 417 34.72 3.66 10.78
N MET A 418 33.45 3.26 10.80
CA MET A 418 32.58 3.33 11.98
C MET A 418 32.63 2.06 12.85
N GLU A 419 33.39 1.04 12.43
CA GLU A 419 33.50 -0.30 13.03
C GLU A 419 32.15 -1.03 13.13
N ILE A 420 31.36 -0.97 12.06
CA ILE A 420 30.03 -1.58 11.97
C ILE A 420 30.07 -2.79 11.03
N PRO A 421 29.60 -3.97 11.46
CA PRO A 421 29.46 -5.11 10.55
C PRO A 421 28.32 -4.83 9.56
N LEU A 422 28.66 -4.82 8.27
CA LEU A 422 27.70 -4.70 7.16
C LEU A 422 27.92 -5.89 6.22
N ASP A 423 26.97 -6.83 6.21
CA ASP A 423 27.03 -8.00 5.34
C ASP A 423 26.60 -7.70 3.90
N ASP A 424 26.95 -8.59 2.98
CA ASP A 424 26.76 -8.41 1.55
C ASP A 424 25.28 -8.32 1.14
N LYS A 425 24.37 -9.03 1.82
CA LYS A 425 22.93 -8.98 1.48
C LYS A 425 22.34 -7.62 1.85
N LEU A 426 22.68 -7.09 3.03
CA LEU A 426 22.23 -5.77 3.45
C LEU A 426 22.89 -4.65 2.61
N LEU A 427 24.18 -4.80 2.28
CA LEU A 427 24.89 -3.89 1.39
C LEU A 427 24.22 -3.82 0.01
N ARG A 428 23.87 -4.97 -0.57
CA ARG A 428 23.16 -5.05 -1.86
C ARG A 428 21.77 -4.43 -1.77
N HIS A 429 21.02 -4.67 -0.69
CA HIS A 429 19.73 -4.02 -0.46
C HIS A 429 19.83 -2.49 -0.46
N LEU A 430 20.83 -1.92 0.22
CA LEU A 430 21.11 -0.48 0.17
C LEU A 430 21.44 -0.02 -1.25
N GLY A 431 22.27 -0.77 -1.97
CA GLY A 431 22.57 -0.48 -3.38
C GLY A 431 21.33 -0.40 -4.26
N ILE A 432 20.34 -1.29 -4.05
CA ILE A 432 19.07 -1.29 -4.77
C ILE A 432 18.21 -0.06 -4.41
N LEU A 433 18.03 0.24 -3.11
CA LEU A 433 17.22 1.37 -2.66
C LEU A 433 17.78 2.72 -3.17
N PHE A 434 19.09 2.88 -3.13
CA PHE A 434 19.82 4.11 -3.47
C PHE A 434 20.15 4.24 -4.97
N LEU A 435 19.65 3.33 -5.81
CA LEU A 435 19.49 3.62 -7.25
C LEU A 435 18.57 4.82 -7.47
N ARG A 436 17.58 5.01 -6.58
CA ARG A 436 16.59 6.07 -6.73
C ARG A 436 17.11 7.40 -6.20
N ASP A 437 16.65 8.46 -6.82
CA ASP A 437 16.87 9.82 -6.33
C ASP A 437 15.84 10.18 -5.26
N ASN A 438 16.20 11.14 -4.42
CA ASN A 438 15.27 11.72 -3.47
C ASN A 438 14.29 12.65 -4.20
N MET A 439 12.98 12.39 -4.09
CA MET A 439 11.96 13.17 -4.80
C MET A 439 11.41 14.34 -4.00
N VAL A 440 11.60 14.37 -2.67
CA VAL A 440 11.08 15.45 -1.82
C VAL A 440 12.16 15.90 -0.87
N MET A 441 12.54 17.17 -1.02
CA MET A 441 13.64 17.77 -0.27
C MET A 441 13.24 19.15 0.21
N PHE A 442 13.22 19.34 1.52
CA PHE A 442 12.96 20.63 2.15
C PHE A 442 14.25 21.45 2.24
N LYS A 443 14.18 22.73 1.88
CA LYS A 443 15.36 23.61 1.77
C LYS A 443 16.13 23.76 3.08
N ASP A 444 15.40 23.84 4.19
CA ASP A 444 15.94 23.96 5.54
C ASP A 444 16.42 22.62 6.13
N LYS A 445 16.20 21.50 5.43
CA LYS A 445 16.51 20.15 5.94
C LYS A 445 17.74 19.51 5.29
N ILE A 446 18.41 20.15 4.33
CA ILE A 446 19.55 19.57 3.59
C ILE A 446 20.73 19.22 4.50
N HIS A 447 20.98 20.03 5.53
CA HIS A 447 22.17 19.94 6.36
C HIS A 447 21.90 19.31 7.73
N ILE A 448 20.96 18.36 7.82
CA ILE A 448 20.64 17.68 9.08
C ILE A 448 21.41 16.37 9.22
N ASP A 449 22.32 16.33 10.18
CA ASP A 449 23.16 15.15 10.43
C ASP A 449 22.65 14.28 11.59
N ASP A 450 22.02 14.86 12.61
CA ASP A 450 21.70 14.16 13.88
C ASP A 450 20.31 13.46 13.88
N ASN A 451 19.81 13.03 12.72
CA ASN A 451 18.54 12.29 12.64
C ASN A 451 18.54 11.24 11.52
N THR A 452 17.39 10.66 11.22
CA THR A 452 17.22 9.60 10.20
C THR A 452 16.59 10.10 8.88
N ALA A 453 16.42 11.43 8.73
CA ALA A 453 15.55 12.00 7.70
C ALA A 453 16.04 11.77 6.28
N HIS A 454 17.35 11.75 6.03
CA HIS A 454 17.90 11.54 4.69
C HIS A 454 17.78 10.08 4.26
N PHE A 455 18.01 9.13 5.17
CA PHE A 455 17.71 7.72 4.92
C PHE A 455 16.21 7.51 4.66
N GLU A 456 15.36 8.03 5.55
CA GLU A 456 13.90 7.89 5.44
C GLU A 456 13.34 8.55 4.18
N ALA A 457 13.97 9.59 3.64
CA ALA A 457 13.56 10.21 2.39
C ALA A 457 13.63 9.23 1.21
N ILE A 458 14.72 8.46 1.09
CA ILE A 458 14.87 7.40 0.08
C ILE A 458 14.01 6.19 0.44
N GLN A 459 14.06 5.74 1.69
CA GLN A 459 13.35 4.53 2.13
C GLN A 459 11.82 4.67 2.00
N SER A 460 11.26 5.79 2.45
CA SER A 460 9.82 6.03 2.41
C SER A 460 9.28 6.33 1.00
N SER A 461 10.17 6.58 0.03
CA SER A 461 9.82 6.75 -1.38
C SER A 461 10.24 5.57 -2.26
N ASN A 462 10.70 4.47 -1.66
CA ASN A 462 10.70 3.15 -2.27
C ASN A 462 9.53 2.35 -1.64
N TRP A 463 8.52 2.06 -2.45
CA TRP A 463 7.27 1.44 -1.99
C TRP A 463 7.23 -0.01 -2.47
N ASN A 464 7.80 -0.91 -1.65
CA ASN A 464 7.79 -2.33 -1.98
C ASN A 464 6.58 -3.08 -1.42
N SER A 465 6.36 -4.31 -1.93
CA SER A 465 5.32 -5.23 -1.45
C SER A 465 5.45 -5.54 0.05
N VAL A 466 6.69 -5.57 0.53
CA VAL A 466 7.05 -5.61 1.94
C VAL A 466 8.12 -4.55 2.19
N ARG A 467 8.12 -3.92 3.37
CA ARG A 467 9.14 -2.93 3.74
C ARG A 467 9.88 -3.35 5.01
N PHE A 468 11.20 -3.41 4.90
CA PHE A 468 12.10 -3.52 6.04
C PHE A 468 12.27 -2.13 6.69
N LYS A 469 11.83 -1.97 7.94
CA LYS A 469 11.77 -0.66 8.60
C LYS A 469 12.78 -0.61 9.75
N PRO A 470 13.84 0.19 9.62
CA PRO A 470 14.73 0.46 10.74
C PRO A 470 14.01 1.14 11.92
N PRO A 471 14.65 1.20 13.09
CA PRO A 471 14.18 2.03 14.20
C PRO A 471 13.94 3.48 13.74
N PRO A 472 12.85 4.13 14.17
CA PRO A 472 12.44 5.44 13.65
C PRO A 472 13.40 6.58 14.00
N SER A 473 14.20 6.45 15.06
CA SER A 473 15.16 7.45 15.53
C SER A 473 16.29 6.79 16.34
N TYR A 474 17.39 7.52 16.55
CA TYR A 474 18.54 7.06 17.34
C TYR A 474 18.23 6.80 18.82
N ASN A 475 17.19 7.42 19.36
CA ASN A 475 16.73 7.25 20.75
C ASN A 475 15.42 6.45 20.85
N SER A 476 15.03 5.77 19.77
CA SER A 476 13.77 5.02 19.71
C SER A 476 13.74 3.88 20.73
N LYS A 477 12.56 3.63 21.31
CA LYS A 477 12.24 2.40 22.06
C LYS A 477 11.67 1.28 21.18
N ILE A 478 11.37 1.62 19.92
CA ILE A 478 10.86 0.72 18.90
C ILE A 478 12.04 0.24 18.05
N GLY A 479 12.21 -1.08 17.95
CA GLY A 479 13.27 -1.72 17.17
C GLY A 479 12.94 -1.89 15.69
N TRP A 480 13.54 -2.92 15.08
CA TRP A 480 13.37 -3.31 13.69
C TRP A 480 11.94 -3.81 13.44
N ARG A 481 11.36 -3.41 12.31
CA ARG A 481 9.98 -3.74 11.93
C ARG A 481 9.90 -4.22 10.49
N VAL A 482 8.82 -4.91 10.18
CA VAL A 482 8.46 -5.34 8.83
C VAL A 482 7.03 -4.94 8.55
N GLU A 483 6.78 -4.36 7.39
CA GLU A 483 5.47 -3.86 6.98
C GLU A 483 4.99 -4.59 5.72
N PHE A 484 3.79 -5.16 5.76
CA PHE A 484 3.12 -5.87 4.68
C PHE A 484 2.09 -4.96 4.01
N ARG A 485 2.18 -4.80 2.68
CA ARG A 485 1.63 -3.62 1.99
C ARG A 485 0.71 -3.92 0.81
N THR A 486 0.49 -5.19 0.46
CA THR A 486 -0.23 -5.57 -0.76
C THR A 486 -1.74 -5.78 -0.60
N MET A 487 -2.26 -5.75 0.63
CA MET A 487 -3.70 -5.95 0.84
C MET A 487 -4.48 -4.71 0.39
N GLU A 488 -5.54 -4.94 -0.38
CA GLU A 488 -6.49 -3.88 -0.67
C GLU A 488 -7.45 -3.68 0.51
N ILE A 489 -7.89 -2.45 0.73
CA ILE A 489 -8.89 -2.18 1.76
C ILE A 489 -10.22 -2.86 1.39
N GLN A 490 -10.87 -3.48 2.37
CA GLN A 490 -12.18 -4.11 2.18
C GLN A 490 -13.31 -3.19 2.66
N LEU A 491 -14.53 -3.45 2.19
CA LEU A 491 -15.70 -2.62 2.47
C LEU A 491 -16.01 -2.48 3.97
N THR A 492 -15.83 -3.57 4.72
CA THR A 492 -16.29 -3.67 6.11
C THR A 492 -15.12 -3.76 7.09
N ALA A 493 -15.32 -3.25 8.32
CA ALA A 493 -14.33 -3.36 9.39
C ALA A 493 -14.04 -4.84 9.72
N GLU A 494 -15.05 -5.69 9.61
CA GLU A 494 -14.97 -7.13 9.84
C GLU A 494 -14.00 -7.80 8.88
N GLU A 495 -14.13 -7.55 7.58
CA GLU A 495 -13.22 -8.13 6.58
C GLU A 495 -11.78 -7.63 6.75
N ASN A 496 -11.61 -6.32 7.02
CA ASN A 496 -10.27 -5.76 7.27
C ASN A 496 -9.60 -6.34 8.52
N ALA A 497 -10.38 -6.54 9.60
CA ALA A 497 -9.89 -7.20 10.80
C ALA A 497 -9.55 -8.67 10.51
N ALA A 498 -10.40 -9.39 9.76
CA ALA A 498 -10.17 -10.79 9.41
C ALA A 498 -8.88 -10.96 8.58
N TRP A 499 -8.65 -10.12 7.56
CA TRP A 499 -7.42 -10.17 6.79
C TRP A 499 -6.19 -9.81 7.61
N SER A 500 -6.27 -8.78 8.46
CA SER A 500 -5.19 -8.40 9.39
C SER A 500 -4.84 -9.54 10.36
N ILE A 501 -5.85 -10.25 10.86
CA ILE A 501 -5.67 -11.41 11.74
C ILE A 501 -5.10 -12.60 10.96
N MET A 502 -5.54 -12.83 9.71
CA MET A 502 -5.04 -13.90 8.86
C MET A 502 -3.53 -13.77 8.62
N ILE A 503 -3.06 -12.59 8.21
CA ILE A 503 -1.62 -12.37 8.03
C ILE A 503 -0.87 -12.43 9.37
N LEU A 504 -1.44 -11.92 10.47
CA LEU A 504 -0.84 -12.06 11.80
C LEU A 504 -0.68 -13.52 12.22
N MET A 505 -1.65 -14.40 11.93
CA MET A 505 -1.53 -15.84 12.23
C MET A 505 -0.35 -16.47 11.49
N ILE A 506 -0.08 -16.06 10.24
CA ILE A 506 1.08 -16.52 9.48
C ILE A 506 2.37 -15.93 10.06
N VAL A 507 2.39 -14.63 10.35
CA VAL A 507 3.54 -13.95 10.97
C VAL A 507 3.94 -14.62 12.29
N ARG A 508 2.98 -15.04 13.11
CA ARG A 508 3.22 -15.77 14.37
C ARG A 508 4.01 -17.06 14.18
N LEU A 509 3.92 -17.72 13.02
CA LEU A 509 4.67 -18.94 12.73
C LEU A 509 6.19 -18.70 12.77
N PHE A 510 6.63 -17.49 12.42
CA PHE A 510 8.05 -17.12 12.42
C PHE A 510 8.57 -16.66 13.78
N PHE A 511 7.69 -16.45 14.75
CA PHE A 511 8.05 -16.12 16.13
C PHE A 511 8.16 -17.36 17.04
N THR A 512 7.65 -18.51 16.60
CA THR A 512 7.57 -19.72 17.40
C THR A 512 8.51 -20.80 16.87
N ASN A 513 9.49 -21.21 17.67
CA ASN A 513 10.55 -22.15 17.25
C ASN A 513 10.14 -23.63 17.25
N TYR A 514 8.84 -23.94 17.25
CA TYR A 514 8.38 -25.31 17.41
C TYR A 514 8.39 -26.11 16.11
N ILE A 515 8.16 -25.44 14.98
CA ILE A 515 8.04 -26.06 13.66
C ILE A 515 8.76 -25.17 12.65
N PRO A 516 9.78 -25.68 11.93
CA PRO A 516 10.43 -24.94 10.86
C PRO A 516 9.42 -24.51 9.80
N VAL A 517 9.49 -23.24 9.38
CA VAL A 517 8.67 -22.68 8.31
C VAL A 517 9.56 -22.00 7.29
N ASN A 518 9.40 -22.40 6.03
CA ASN A 518 10.19 -21.94 4.91
C ASN A 518 9.31 -21.74 3.68
N PHE A 519 9.13 -20.50 3.24
CA PHE A 519 8.41 -20.16 2.02
C PHE A 519 9.35 -19.71 0.88
N TYR A 520 10.67 -19.70 1.07
CA TYR A 520 11.58 -19.22 0.03
C TYR A 520 11.39 -19.98 -1.28
N MET A 521 11.42 -19.21 -2.36
CA MET A 521 11.31 -19.64 -3.75
C MET A 521 11.94 -18.56 -4.65
N PRO A 522 12.32 -18.87 -5.90
CA PRO A 522 12.87 -17.87 -6.81
C PRO A 522 11.99 -16.61 -6.95
N LEU A 523 12.62 -15.43 -6.86
CA LEU A 523 11.93 -14.14 -6.95
C LEU A 523 11.25 -13.93 -8.31
N SER A 524 11.78 -14.50 -9.39
CA SER A 524 11.09 -14.49 -10.69
C SER A 524 9.69 -15.10 -10.64
N LEU A 525 9.50 -16.14 -9.83
CA LEU A 525 8.20 -16.77 -9.62
C LEU A 525 7.30 -15.96 -8.67
N VAL A 526 7.88 -15.23 -7.71
CA VAL A 526 7.15 -14.25 -6.89
C VAL A 526 6.62 -13.10 -7.77
N ASP A 527 7.42 -12.62 -8.72
CA ASP A 527 7.01 -11.61 -9.70
C ASP A 527 5.93 -12.12 -10.66
N GLU A 528 6.05 -13.36 -11.13
CA GLU A 528 4.99 -13.99 -11.93
C GLU A 528 3.69 -14.15 -11.13
N ASN A 529 3.79 -14.48 -9.84
CA ASN A 529 2.62 -14.48 -8.95
C ASN A 529 1.99 -13.09 -8.79
N MET A 530 2.79 -12.02 -8.70
CA MET A 530 2.28 -10.64 -8.70
C MET A 530 1.53 -10.36 -10.01
N ARG A 531 2.08 -10.76 -11.16
CA ARG A 531 1.42 -10.63 -12.46
C ARG A 531 0.09 -11.39 -12.52
N ARG A 532 0.01 -12.61 -11.97
CA ARG A 532 -1.24 -13.40 -11.92
C ARG A 532 -2.27 -12.83 -10.94
N SER A 533 -1.81 -12.17 -9.87
CA SER A 533 -2.69 -11.69 -8.79
C SER A 533 -3.71 -10.65 -9.23
N LYS A 534 -3.40 -9.86 -10.26
CA LYS A 534 -4.27 -8.79 -10.78
C LYS A 534 -5.34 -9.27 -11.76
N GLU A 535 -5.20 -10.46 -12.31
CA GLU A 535 -6.12 -10.96 -13.34
C GLU A 535 -7.55 -11.07 -12.81
N LYS A 536 -8.54 -10.85 -13.67
CA LYS A 536 -9.96 -10.93 -13.29
C LYS A 536 -10.32 -12.30 -12.72
N GLY A 537 -10.85 -12.31 -11.50
CA GLY A 537 -11.21 -13.52 -10.76
C GLY A 537 -10.00 -14.36 -10.35
N ALA A 538 -8.80 -13.78 -10.22
CA ALA A 538 -7.56 -14.51 -9.92
C ALA A 538 -7.69 -15.44 -8.70
N ILE A 539 -8.47 -15.03 -7.69
CA ILE A 539 -8.73 -15.85 -6.50
C ILE A 539 -9.23 -17.27 -6.80
N LEU A 540 -10.02 -17.44 -7.88
CA LEU A 540 -10.64 -18.71 -8.27
C LEU A 540 -10.06 -19.28 -9.56
N ASN A 541 -9.59 -18.41 -10.46
CA ASN A 541 -9.26 -18.78 -11.83
C ASN A 541 -7.75 -18.93 -12.09
N GLN A 542 -6.90 -18.45 -11.18
CA GLN A 542 -5.44 -18.51 -11.33
C GLN A 542 -4.83 -19.55 -10.39
N LYS A 543 -3.67 -20.05 -10.81
CA LYS A 543 -2.75 -20.80 -9.96
C LYS A 543 -1.53 -19.95 -9.68
N PHE A 544 -0.91 -20.16 -8.51
CA PHE A 544 0.26 -19.44 -8.05
C PHE A 544 1.36 -20.45 -7.76
N TYR A 545 2.60 -20.08 -8.08
CA TYR A 545 3.76 -20.86 -7.68
C TYR A 545 3.92 -20.80 -6.16
N PHE A 546 4.06 -21.94 -5.52
CA PHE A 546 4.26 -21.99 -4.08
C PHE A 546 5.09 -23.20 -3.67
N ARG A 547 5.83 -23.06 -2.57
CA ARG A 547 6.64 -24.13 -1.98
C ARG A 547 5.78 -25.12 -1.21
N THR A 548 5.87 -26.40 -1.56
CA THR A 548 5.09 -27.46 -0.89
C THR A 548 5.84 -28.15 0.25
N ASN A 549 7.17 -28.17 0.22
CA ASN A 549 8.03 -28.70 1.29
C ASN A 549 8.42 -27.60 2.31
N PHE A 550 7.44 -26.89 2.87
CA PHE A 550 7.71 -25.72 3.73
C PHE A 550 8.33 -26.05 5.11
N GLN A 551 8.48 -27.32 5.48
CA GLN A 551 9.13 -27.75 6.74
C GLN A 551 10.57 -28.21 6.54
N GLU A 552 11.08 -28.12 5.30
CA GLU A 552 12.43 -28.52 4.94
C GLU A 552 13.35 -27.29 4.79
N TYR A 553 14.63 -27.47 5.12
CA TYR A 553 15.66 -26.44 4.98
C TYR A 553 16.30 -26.41 3.58
N GLY A 554 16.14 -27.47 2.78
CA GLY A 554 16.76 -27.60 1.46
C GLY A 554 16.06 -26.80 0.36
N SER A 555 16.43 -27.10 -0.89
CA SER A 555 15.81 -26.51 -2.08
C SER A 555 14.29 -26.68 -2.09
N ALA A 556 13.62 -25.76 -2.77
CA ALA A 556 12.17 -25.65 -2.73
C ALA A 556 11.57 -26.61 -3.75
N THR A 557 10.63 -27.44 -3.31
CA THR A 557 9.71 -28.14 -4.21
C THR A 557 8.59 -27.16 -4.54
N ILE A 558 8.63 -26.59 -5.75
CA ILE A 558 7.66 -25.59 -6.20
C ILE A 558 6.59 -26.25 -7.06
N GLU A 559 5.34 -25.91 -6.80
CA GLU A 559 4.18 -26.33 -7.59
C GLU A 559 3.27 -25.14 -7.92
N GLU A 560 2.47 -25.27 -8.98
CA GLU A 560 1.40 -24.34 -9.32
C GLU A 560 0.09 -24.77 -8.66
N LEU A 561 -0.37 -23.98 -7.69
CA LEU A 561 -1.50 -24.31 -6.83
C LEU A 561 -2.56 -23.21 -6.86
N THR A 562 -3.83 -23.58 -6.75
CA THR A 562 -4.91 -22.62 -6.47
C THR A 562 -4.73 -22.03 -5.08
N LEU A 563 -5.33 -20.86 -4.80
CA LEU A 563 -5.31 -20.30 -3.44
C LEU A 563 -6.01 -21.23 -2.43
N GLN A 564 -7.01 -22.00 -2.86
CA GLN A 564 -7.62 -23.04 -2.03
C GLN A 564 -6.57 -24.08 -1.60
N GLU A 565 -5.79 -24.61 -2.53
CA GLU A 565 -4.73 -25.59 -2.24
C GLU A 565 -3.60 -24.99 -1.40
N ILE A 566 -3.19 -23.74 -1.67
CA ILE A 566 -2.13 -23.06 -0.91
C ILE A 566 -2.53 -22.91 0.57
N PHE A 567 -3.76 -22.47 0.83
CA PHE A 567 -4.21 -22.21 2.19
C PHE A 567 -4.69 -23.48 2.90
N PHE A 568 -5.48 -24.33 2.24
CA PHE A 568 -6.16 -25.47 2.88
C PHE A 568 -5.56 -26.84 2.54
N GLY A 569 -4.53 -26.88 1.69
CA GLY A 569 -3.89 -28.12 1.28
C GLY A 569 -4.60 -28.81 0.12
N LYS A 570 -3.94 -29.83 -0.41
CA LYS A 570 -4.48 -30.68 -1.48
C LYS A 570 -5.40 -31.75 -0.92
N GLN A 571 -6.43 -32.11 -1.70
CA GLN A 571 -7.42 -33.12 -1.30
C GLN A 571 -6.81 -34.51 -1.08
N ASP A 572 -5.73 -34.85 -1.78
CA ASP A 572 -5.01 -36.13 -1.64
C ASP A 572 -4.11 -36.19 -0.39
N GLY A 573 -4.00 -35.10 0.36
CA GLY A 573 -3.17 -35.00 1.57
C GLY A 573 -1.67 -34.82 1.30
N SER A 574 -1.24 -34.72 0.03
CA SER A 574 0.19 -34.55 -0.32
C SER A 574 0.77 -33.19 0.11
N PHE A 575 -0.09 -32.21 0.36
CA PHE A 575 0.28 -30.89 0.86
C PHE A 575 -0.76 -30.41 1.87
N ILE A 576 -0.34 -30.00 3.08
CA ILE A 576 -1.25 -29.67 4.19
C ILE A 576 -1.76 -28.21 4.16
N GLY A 577 -1.17 -27.34 3.34
CA GLY A 577 -1.49 -25.91 3.28
C GLY A 577 -1.05 -25.08 4.48
N ILE A 578 -1.12 -23.75 4.33
CA ILE A 578 -0.77 -22.78 5.37
C ILE A 578 -1.64 -22.95 6.63
N ILE A 579 -2.94 -23.22 6.46
CA ILE A 579 -3.87 -23.45 7.57
C ILE A 579 -3.52 -24.73 8.33
N GLY A 580 -3.10 -25.79 7.62
CA GLY A 580 -2.58 -27.01 8.26
C GLY A 580 -1.37 -26.71 9.15
N LEU A 581 -0.44 -25.89 8.67
CA LEU A 581 0.72 -25.44 9.43
C LEU A 581 0.35 -24.58 10.66
N ILE A 582 -0.66 -23.71 10.53
CA ILE A 582 -1.21 -22.95 11.66
C ILE A 582 -1.80 -23.89 12.71
N TYR A 583 -2.59 -24.89 12.32
CA TYR A 583 -3.15 -25.87 13.26
C TYR A 583 -2.07 -26.69 13.97
N GLN A 584 -1.01 -27.10 13.26
CA GLN A 584 0.11 -27.79 13.87
C GLN A 584 0.78 -26.93 14.95
N ASN A 585 1.03 -25.65 14.68
CA ASN A 585 1.64 -24.73 15.65
C ASN A 585 0.73 -24.40 16.85
N ARG A 586 -0.59 -24.25 16.65
CA ARG A 586 -1.55 -24.04 17.75
C ARG A 586 -1.49 -25.15 18.80
N ASN A 587 -1.37 -26.39 18.35
CA ASN A 587 -1.36 -27.56 19.23
C ASN A 587 -0.09 -27.66 20.09
N VAL A 588 1.00 -27.00 19.70
CA VAL A 588 2.25 -26.99 20.49
C VAL A 588 2.16 -26.01 21.66
N ILE A 589 1.56 -24.83 21.45
CA ILE A 589 1.37 -23.80 22.48
C ILE A 589 0.46 -24.32 23.61
N ASN A 590 -0.54 -25.16 23.27
CA ASN A 590 -1.47 -25.77 24.23
C ASN A 590 -0.80 -26.73 25.24
N LYS A 591 0.45 -27.16 24.99
CA LYS A 591 1.18 -28.07 25.90
C LYS A 591 2.02 -27.33 26.96
N GLN A 592 2.10 -26.01 26.92
CA GLN A 592 2.85 -25.19 27.88
C GLN A 592 1.91 -24.31 28.70
N SER A 593 1.44 -24.85 29.82
CA SER A 593 0.83 -24.19 30.99
C SER A 593 0.03 -22.89 30.74
N CYS A 594 -1.28 -23.01 30.52
CA CYS A 594 -2.21 -21.91 30.78
C CYS A 594 -2.79 -22.08 32.19
N ALA A 595 -2.73 -21.04 33.04
CA ALA A 595 -3.51 -21.03 34.28
C ALA A 595 -5.01 -20.94 33.94
N GLU A 596 -5.92 -21.36 34.83
CA GLU A 596 -7.38 -21.38 34.58
C GLU A 596 -7.96 -20.03 34.07
N LYS A 597 -7.36 -18.89 34.45
CA LYS A 597 -7.75 -17.55 33.96
C LYS A 597 -7.37 -17.27 32.50
N GLU A 598 -6.41 -18.01 31.95
CA GLU A 598 -5.91 -17.87 30.58
C GLU A 598 -6.65 -18.81 29.60
N GLU A 599 -7.24 -19.90 30.09
CA GLU A 599 -7.96 -20.89 29.25
C GLU A 599 -9.17 -20.28 28.54
N ASN A 600 -10.01 -19.50 29.25
CA ASN A 600 -11.17 -18.83 28.63
C ASN A 600 -10.76 -17.86 27.53
N ILE A 601 -9.66 -17.13 27.75
CA ILE A 601 -9.09 -16.21 26.77
C ILE A 601 -8.56 -17.00 25.56
N TYR A 602 -7.83 -18.09 25.79
CA TYR A 602 -7.36 -18.97 24.73
C TYR A 602 -8.51 -19.52 23.88
N GLN A 603 -9.55 -20.09 24.50
CA GLN A 603 -10.70 -20.65 23.78
C GLN A 603 -11.46 -19.59 22.96
N LYS A 604 -11.66 -18.39 23.53
CA LYS A 604 -12.24 -17.25 22.78
C LYS A 604 -11.42 -16.94 21.54
N ASN A 605 -10.09 -16.93 21.64
CA ASN A 605 -9.23 -16.58 20.51
C ASN A 605 -9.13 -17.70 19.48
N LYS A 606 -9.11 -18.95 19.92
CA LYS A 606 -9.22 -20.10 19.02
C LYS A 606 -10.48 -20.00 18.17
N LYS A 607 -11.63 -19.69 18.80
CA LYS A 607 -12.90 -19.46 18.11
C LYS A 607 -12.79 -18.33 17.08
N LEU A 608 -12.27 -17.16 17.46
CA LEU A 608 -12.08 -16.03 16.53
C LEU A 608 -11.17 -16.38 15.36
N GLN A 609 -10.11 -17.16 15.59
CA GLN A 609 -9.23 -17.61 14.52
C GLN A 609 -9.93 -18.61 13.59
N ASP A 610 -10.75 -19.52 14.13
CA ASP A 610 -11.52 -20.47 13.34
C ASP A 610 -12.58 -19.76 12.48
N GLU A 611 -13.19 -18.68 12.98
CA GLU A 611 -14.07 -17.79 12.22
C GLU A 611 -13.34 -17.10 11.06
N VAL A 612 -12.12 -16.59 11.29
CA VAL A 612 -11.29 -16.02 10.22
C VAL A 612 -10.92 -17.08 9.18
N ILE A 613 -10.55 -18.29 9.61
CA ILE A 613 -10.24 -19.39 8.69
C ILE A 613 -11.46 -19.76 7.84
N GLU A 614 -12.65 -19.81 8.43
CA GLU A 614 -13.89 -20.08 7.70
C GLU A 614 -14.21 -18.95 6.70
N PHE A 615 -13.98 -17.70 7.08
CA PHE A 615 -14.08 -16.57 6.14
C PHE A 615 -13.14 -16.74 4.93
N VAL A 616 -11.86 -17.05 5.17
CA VAL A 616 -10.90 -17.28 4.08
C VAL A 616 -11.32 -18.47 3.23
N ARG A 617 -11.80 -19.57 3.83
CA ARG A 617 -12.32 -20.75 3.13
C ARG A 617 -13.45 -20.37 2.18
N ASN A 618 -14.39 -19.55 2.64
CA ASN A 618 -15.52 -19.11 1.84
C ASN A 618 -15.10 -18.20 0.68
N LYS A 619 -14.05 -17.38 0.83
CA LYS A 619 -13.50 -16.57 -0.28
C LYS A 619 -12.81 -17.44 -1.33
N VAL A 620 -11.92 -18.35 -0.93
CA VAL A 620 -11.15 -19.18 -1.88
C VAL A 620 -11.97 -20.29 -2.56
N ASN A 621 -13.10 -20.68 -1.97
CA ASN A 621 -14.05 -21.62 -2.59
C ASN A 621 -15.10 -20.93 -3.48
N GLY A 622 -15.15 -19.59 -3.49
CA GLY A 622 -16.13 -18.83 -4.25
C GLY A 622 -17.53 -18.76 -3.61
N ASN A 623 -17.70 -19.21 -2.36
CA ASN A 623 -18.95 -19.08 -1.61
C ASN A 623 -19.29 -17.60 -1.34
N THR A 624 -18.26 -16.76 -1.17
CA THR A 624 -18.39 -15.31 -1.08
C THR A 624 -17.51 -14.64 -2.14
N LYS A 625 -18.00 -13.57 -2.75
CA LYS A 625 -17.27 -12.84 -3.78
C LYS A 625 -16.17 -11.97 -3.15
N THR A 626 -15.11 -11.71 -3.92
CA THR A 626 -14.23 -10.58 -3.66
C THR A 626 -14.99 -9.27 -3.89
N LEU A 627 -14.51 -8.18 -3.29
CA LEU A 627 -15.12 -6.86 -3.50
C LEU A 627 -15.09 -6.48 -5.00
N ALA A 628 -14.02 -6.85 -5.72
CA ALA A 628 -13.90 -6.60 -7.14
C ALA A 628 -14.97 -7.32 -7.96
N SER A 629 -15.16 -8.62 -7.75
CA SER A 629 -16.21 -9.38 -8.44
C SER A 629 -17.60 -8.85 -8.11
N TRP A 630 -17.85 -8.49 -6.84
CA TRP A 630 -19.15 -7.95 -6.42
C TRP A 630 -19.46 -6.60 -7.09
N MET A 631 -18.50 -5.66 -7.10
CA MET A 631 -18.69 -4.34 -7.72
C MET A 631 -18.88 -4.45 -9.24
N ARG A 632 -18.15 -5.37 -9.88
CA ARG A 632 -18.30 -5.67 -11.30
C ARG A 632 -19.71 -6.20 -11.59
N ASP A 633 -20.15 -7.21 -10.84
CA ASP A 633 -21.48 -7.80 -11.00
C ASP A 633 -22.60 -6.79 -10.75
N PHE A 634 -22.42 -5.89 -9.78
CA PHE A 634 -23.35 -4.79 -9.51
C PHE A 634 -23.49 -3.89 -10.75
N VAL A 635 -22.38 -3.44 -11.33
CA VAL A 635 -22.39 -2.57 -12.51
C VAL A 635 -22.98 -3.30 -13.71
N THR A 636 -22.54 -4.52 -13.99
CA THR A 636 -23.00 -5.26 -15.18
C THR A 636 -24.47 -5.68 -15.11
N SER A 637 -25.03 -5.72 -13.90
CA SER A 637 -26.47 -6.00 -13.68
C SER A 637 -27.30 -4.73 -13.54
N HIS A 638 -26.69 -3.54 -13.59
CA HIS A 638 -27.41 -2.29 -13.40
C HIS A 638 -28.33 -1.99 -14.60
N PRO A 639 -29.59 -1.56 -14.40
CA PRO A 639 -30.54 -1.32 -15.50
C PRO A 639 -30.06 -0.32 -16.56
N ASN A 640 -29.25 0.66 -16.15
CA ASN A 640 -28.69 1.69 -17.03
C ASN A 640 -27.32 1.32 -17.63
N TYR A 641 -26.81 0.10 -17.40
CA TYR A 641 -25.55 -0.34 -17.99
C TYR A 641 -25.76 -0.84 -19.43
N ASN A 642 -25.01 -0.26 -20.37
CA ASN A 642 -25.23 -0.48 -21.81
C ASN A 642 -24.36 -1.61 -22.40
N GLN A 643 -23.74 -2.45 -21.56
CA GLN A 643 -22.79 -3.50 -22.01
C GLN A 643 -21.59 -2.93 -22.78
N ASP A 644 -21.24 -1.68 -22.50
CA ASP A 644 -20.18 -0.91 -23.16
C ASP A 644 -18.95 -0.69 -22.26
N SER A 645 -18.95 -1.31 -21.08
CA SER A 645 -17.94 -1.16 -20.03
C SER A 645 -17.83 0.25 -19.45
N ILE A 646 -18.81 1.12 -19.72
CA ILE A 646 -18.87 2.49 -19.22
C ILE A 646 -19.77 2.57 -17.99
N ILE A 647 -19.34 3.41 -17.04
CA ILE A 647 -20.06 3.69 -15.80
C ILE A 647 -20.46 5.16 -15.82
N THR A 648 -21.76 5.41 -15.67
CA THR A 648 -22.31 6.76 -15.57
C THR A 648 -22.29 7.24 -14.12
N HIS A 649 -22.47 8.55 -13.91
CA HIS A 649 -22.59 9.09 -12.55
C HIS A 649 -23.74 8.47 -11.75
N GLU A 650 -24.86 8.12 -12.41
CA GLU A 650 -25.99 7.45 -11.77
C GLU A 650 -25.63 6.03 -11.32
N ILE A 651 -25.00 5.23 -12.18
CA ILE A 651 -24.52 3.88 -11.81
C ILE A 651 -23.54 3.98 -10.62
N ASN A 652 -22.61 4.93 -10.68
CA ASN A 652 -21.66 5.16 -9.60
C ASN A 652 -22.36 5.58 -8.30
N PHE A 653 -23.36 6.47 -8.36
CA PHE A 653 -24.12 6.86 -7.18
C PHE A 653 -24.84 5.68 -6.55
N ASP A 654 -25.55 4.86 -7.34
CA ASP A 654 -26.27 3.69 -6.84
C ASP A 654 -25.31 2.64 -6.27
N LEU A 655 -24.13 2.47 -6.88
CA LEU A 655 -23.05 1.62 -6.37
C LEU A 655 -22.55 2.11 -5.01
N ILE A 656 -22.12 3.38 -4.92
CA ILE A 656 -21.56 3.96 -3.69
C ILE A 656 -22.60 3.99 -2.57
N LYS A 657 -23.85 4.33 -2.88
CA LYS A 657 -24.96 4.32 -1.92
C LYS A 657 -25.22 2.91 -1.39
N THR A 658 -25.19 1.90 -2.26
CA THR A 658 -25.35 0.49 -1.87
C THR A 658 -24.18 0.02 -1.00
N LEU A 659 -22.94 0.29 -1.41
CA LEU A 659 -21.74 -0.05 -0.63
C LEU A 659 -21.77 0.61 0.76
N THR A 660 -22.19 1.88 0.84
CA THR A 660 -22.37 2.60 2.11
C THR A 660 -23.40 1.90 2.99
N ALA A 661 -24.57 1.55 2.44
CA ALA A 661 -25.61 0.83 3.19
C ALA A 661 -25.15 -0.55 3.69
N ILE A 662 -24.35 -1.27 2.91
CA ILE A 662 -23.75 -2.56 3.33
C ILE A 662 -22.72 -2.34 4.45
N LYS A 663 -21.79 -1.39 4.28
CA LYS A 663 -20.79 -1.03 5.29
C LYS A 663 -21.44 -0.69 6.63
N ASP A 664 -22.52 0.10 6.59
CA ASP A 664 -23.24 0.56 7.78
C ASP A 664 -24.26 -0.44 8.31
N ARG A 665 -24.33 -1.65 7.73
CA ARG A 665 -25.25 -2.73 8.11
C ARG A 665 -26.73 -2.31 8.01
N GLN A 666 -27.04 -1.34 7.15
CA GLN A 666 -28.40 -0.93 6.80
C GLN A 666 -28.99 -1.81 5.69
N LYS A 667 -28.12 -2.47 4.91
CA LYS A 667 -28.47 -3.46 3.90
C LYS A 667 -27.65 -4.72 4.14
N GLU A 668 -28.33 -5.85 4.28
CA GLU A 668 -27.67 -7.16 4.33
C GLU A 668 -27.28 -7.60 2.91
N ASP A 669 -26.10 -8.20 2.79
CA ASP A 669 -25.62 -8.84 1.57
C ASP A 669 -24.83 -10.10 1.95
N PRO A 670 -25.15 -11.27 1.36
CA PRO A 670 -24.53 -12.54 1.73
C PRO A 670 -23.04 -12.61 1.40
N HIS A 671 -22.52 -11.73 0.55
CA HIS A 671 -21.09 -11.67 0.23
C HIS A 671 -20.28 -10.83 1.22
N PHE A 672 -20.95 -10.11 2.13
CA PHE A 672 -20.34 -9.31 3.20
C PHE A 672 -20.90 -9.71 4.59
N PRO A 673 -20.82 -11.00 4.99
CA PRO A 673 -21.42 -11.47 6.23
C PRO A 673 -20.75 -10.88 7.47
N LEU A 674 -21.42 -11.00 8.62
CA LEU A 674 -20.75 -10.86 9.90
C LEU A 674 -19.80 -12.05 10.08
N ILE A 675 -18.50 -11.78 10.17
CA ILE A 675 -17.47 -12.82 10.28
C ILE A 675 -17.34 -13.34 11.72
N PHE A 676 -17.38 -12.42 12.69
CA PHE A 676 -17.12 -12.74 14.09
C PHE A 676 -18.42 -12.87 14.88
N SER A 677 -18.58 -13.96 15.63
CA SER A 677 -19.69 -14.10 16.58
C SER A 677 -19.32 -13.48 17.93
N MET A 678 -19.30 -12.15 17.95
CA MET A 678 -19.07 -11.33 19.14
C MET A 678 -20.37 -10.86 19.78
#